data_AF-A0AAX6T6U4-F1
#
_entry.id   AF-A0AAX6T6U4-F1
#
_cell.length_a   1.000
_cell.length_b   1.000
_cell.length_c   1.000
_cell.angle_alpha   90.00
_cell.angle_beta   90.00
_cell.angle_gamma   90.00
#
_symmetry.space_group_name_H-M   'P 1'
#
loop_
_entity.id
_entity.type
_entity.pdbx_description
1 polymer ?
#
loop_
_entity_poly.entity_id
_entity_poly.type
_entity_poly.pdbx_seq_one_letter_code
_entity_poly.pdbx_strand_id
1 'polypeptide(L)'
;MNFSEMTLQELVHQAASLYLDKTAVSFDECNNQPPVYYTYKTVINAASELSHFLRLHCDFQGIREIGLYCQPGINLPSWILGILQVPAAYAPIDPDSPPSLSTHFMKKCNLKYILVEKKQLNKFRSSHEMLLNYDTLTVEHNGLVFVRLHWKNVEVNLKLSDGKEKNERENPVSSENSNEEKEHMDVRRKDCLAYVLHTSGTTGTPKIVRVPHACVLPNVQHFQELFDITPEDVLFLAAPLTFDPSVVEIFVALSSGASLLIVPTSVKVLPSKLAPVLFTHHRVTVLQATPTLLRRFGSQLVKSTVLSASTSLRVLALGGEPFPSLTVLKSWIGKGNKTQIFNIYGITEVSSWATFYRIPEKILNSTLKCELPVQLGFPLLGTVVEVRDTNGFTIQEGNGQVFLGGKNRVCFLDDEVTVPLGTMRATGDFVTVKGGEIFFLGRKDNQIKRHGKRLNIELVQQSILSLPEDLLKVPDESLFLNSGGDSLKSIRLLSEIEQLVGTPVPGLLEIILRSSILEIYNYILQTVFAVEDLTFTKTYATKRKLSDTDEEETSRKSLHQKSACPFSYKEINAFIALSRGSQVLSVNTTTFLSELGHYSLACSPDLISQTNIKDLKSLNPPPVIGKSKDPNCVKKVFEEGNPVTKAEKMEIRVRWKSDTGKCVDASPLVVIPAGDNSSTTVYIGSHSHRMKAVDLRSGKVKWEQILGDRIESSACVSMCGNFIVVGCYNGLVYVLKSNNGEEYWIFTTEDTVKSSATVDPITGLIYIGSHDQHAYALDIYKKKCVWKLKCEGTVFSSPCLNLNPHHLYCATLGGLLLAVNPATGNTIWKHSCEKPLFSSPQCCRQYICIGCVDGNLLCFTHSGEQVWQFSTSGPIFSSPCTSASEQEIFFGSHDCFIYCCNMKGHLQWKFETTSRVYATPFAFHSHSPNSEMLLAAASTDGKLWILGSESGQLQSVYEFPGEIFSSPVIWESMLIIGCRNNYIYCLDLLSGSQK
;
A
#
# COMPACT_ATOMS: atom_id res chain seq x y z
N MET A 1 15.91 -21.97 -45.22
CA MET A 1 14.44 -21.80 -45.42
C MET A 1 14.14 -20.31 -45.34
N ASN A 2 13.09 -19.81 -45.99
CA ASN A 2 12.69 -18.40 -45.82
C ASN A 2 12.00 -18.25 -44.46
N PHE A 3 12.74 -17.78 -43.46
CA PHE A 3 12.26 -17.63 -42.08
C PHE A 3 11.24 -16.49 -41.88
N SER A 4 10.82 -15.80 -42.95
CA SER A 4 9.96 -14.61 -42.90
C SER A 4 8.46 -14.88 -42.66
N GLU A 5 8.03 -16.14 -42.69
CA GLU A 5 6.60 -16.53 -42.61
C GLU A 5 6.26 -17.49 -41.46
N MET A 6 7.25 -17.93 -40.67
CA MET A 6 6.97 -18.80 -39.52
C MET A 6 6.19 -18.08 -38.42
N THR A 7 5.54 -18.87 -37.58
CA THR A 7 4.78 -18.45 -36.40
C THR A 7 5.35 -19.08 -35.11
N LEU A 8 4.85 -18.63 -33.94
CA LEU A 8 5.34 -19.12 -32.64
C LEU A 8 4.93 -20.58 -32.38
N GLN A 9 3.71 -20.93 -32.77
CA GLN A 9 3.16 -22.27 -32.69
C GLN A 9 3.91 -23.25 -33.62
N GLU A 10 4.37 -22.81 -34.79
CA GLU A 10 5.18 -23.64 -35.69
C GLU A 10 6.57 -23.93 -35.15
N LEU A 11 7.23 -22.95 -34.49
CA LEU A 11 8.47 -23.20 -33.76
C LEU A 11 8.29 -24.30 -32.68
N VAL A 12 7.19 -24.24 -31.92
CA VAL A 12 6.91 -25.24 -30.88
C VAL A 12 6.53 -26.59 -31.49
N HIS A 13 5.79 -26.63 -32.60
CA HIS A 13 5.49 -27.87 -33.33
C HIS A 13 6.76 -28.52 -33.91
N GLN A 14 7.70 -27.73 -34.44
CA GLN A 14 9.00 -28.23 -34.89
C GLN A 14 9.79 -28.86 -33.73
N ALA A 15 9.90 -28.19 -32.59
CA ALA A 15 10.53 -28.75 -31.39
C ALA A 15 9.80 -30.01 -30.89
N ALA A 16 8.46 -30.00 -30.83
CA ALA A 16 7.66 -31.14 -30.42
C ALA A 16 7.84 -32.36 -31.33
N SER A 17 8.09 -32.16 -32.63
CA SER A 17 8.36 -33.25 -33.58
C SER A 17 9.66 -34.01 -33.27
N LEU A 18 10.61 -33.37 -32.57
CA LEU A 18 11.89 -33.95 -32.14
C LEU A 18 11.88 -34.44 -30.68
N TYR A 19 11.09 -33.80 -29.82
CA TYR A 19 11.13 -33.98 -28.36
C TYR A 19 9.77 -34.39 -27.76
N LEU A 20 8.93 -35.07 -28.53
CA LEU A 20 7.53 -35.40 -28.23
C LEU A 20 7.28 -35.93 -26.80
N ASP A 21 8.15 -36.84 -26.32
CA ASP A 21 8.01 -37.48 -25.01
C ASP A 21 8.81 -36.80 -23.89
N LYS A 22 9.57 -35.72 -24.16
CA LYS A 22 10.20 -34.90 -23.11
C LYS A 22 9.17 -34.04 -22.40
N THR A 23 9.43 -33.72 -21.14
CA THR A 23 8.69 -32.72 -20.35
C THR A 23 8.78 -31.35 -21.02
N ALA A 24 7.63 -30.78 -21.38
CA ALA A 24 7.50 -29.43 -21.92
C ALA A 24 7.19 -28.40 -20.82
N VAL A 25 6.40 -28.80 -19.81
CA VAL A 25 6.01 -27.92 -18.70
C VAL A 25 5.86 -28.71 -17.40
N SER A 26 6.33 -28.11 -16.31
CA SER A 26 6.12 -28.57 -14.93
C SER A 26 5.40 -27.52 -14.10
N PHE A 27 4.49 -27.96 -13.23
CA PHE A 27 3.76 -27.10 -12.30
C PHE A 27 3.91 -27.62 -10.87
N ASP A 28 4.44 -26.78 -9.98
CA ASP A 28 4.66 -27.10 -8.56
C ASP A 28 3.84 -26.14 -7.69
N GLU A 29 2.82 -26.67 -6.99
CA GLU A 29 1.97 -25.90 -6.07
C GLU A 29 2.70 -25.50 -4.77
N CYS A 30 3.88 -26.07 -4.50
CA CYS A 30 4.73 -25.80 -3.34
C CYS A 30 4.02 -26.05 -1.99
N ASN A 31 3.15 -27.06 -1.96
CA ASN A 31 2.30 -27.47 -0.84
C ASN A 31 2.59 -28.93 -0.37
N ASN A 32 3.82 -29.40 -0.60
CA ASN A 32 4.31 -30.76 -0.34
C ASN A 32 3.68 -31.88 -1.20
N GLN A 33 2.84 -31.56 -2.19
CA GLN A 33 2.45 -32.50 -3.23
C GLN A 33 3.54 -32.63 -4.31
N PRO A 34 3.63 -33.77 -5.01
CA PRO A 34 4.55 -33.91 -6.15
C PRO A 34 4.14 -32.95 -7.29
N PRO A 35 5.10 -32.35 -8.01
CA PRO A 35 4.79 -31.51 -9.16
C PRO A 35 4.09 -32.28 -10.27
N VAL A 36 3.25 -31.59 -11.04
CA VAL A 36 2.58 -32.11 -12.24
C VAL A 36 3.44 -31.81 -13.46
N TYR A 37 3.52 -32.75 -14.40
CA TYR A 37 4.34 -32.63 -15.61
C TYR A 37 3.53 -32.98 -16.85
N TYR A 38 3.62 -32.17 -17.91
CA TYR A 38 3.15 -32.51 -19.25
C TYR A 38 4.31 -32.61 -20.22
N THR A 39 4.27 -33.62 -21.08
CA THR A 39 5.20 -33.77 -22.21
C THR A 39 4.78 -32.89 -23.39
N TYR A 40 5.68 -32.69 -24.35
CA TYR A 40 5.35 -32.00 -25.61
C TYR A 40 4.11 -32.62 -26.29
N LYS A 41 3.99 -33.95 -26.30
CA LYS A 41 2.81 -34.69 -26.77
C LYS A 41 1.52 -34.21 -26.10
N THR A 42 1.50 -34.15 -24.77
CA THR A 42 0.32 -33.75 -24.01
C THR A 42 -0.04 -32.28 -24.26
N VAL A 43 0.96 -31.40 -24.33
CA VAL A 43 0.76 -29.97 -24.63
C VAL A 43 0.17 -29.77 -26.03
N ILE A 44 0.76 -30.41 -27.05
CA ILE A 44 0.30 -30.29 -28.44
C ILE A 44 -1.09 -30.91 -28.65
N ASN A 45 -1.38 -32.06 -28.04
CA ASN A 45 -2.71 -32.68 -28.13
C ASN A 45 -3.78 -31.78 -27.51
N ALA A 46 -3.57 -31.30 -26.27
CA ALA A 46 -4.52 -30.42 -25.59
C ALA A 46 -4.70 -29.07 -26.31
N ALA A 47 -3.63 -28.54 -26.92
CA ALA A 47 -3.70 -27.35 -27.78
C ALA A 47 -4.53 -27.61 -29.05
N SER A 48 -4.33 -28.76 -29.70
CA SER A 48 -5.06 -29.16 -30.92
C SER A 48 -6.55 -29.36 -30.64
N GLU A 49 -6.89 -29.98 -29.49
CA GLU A 49 -8.28 -30.12 -29.02
C GLU A 49 -8.94 -28.76 -28.81
N LEU A 50 -8.27 -27.82 -28.12
CA LEU A 50 -8.79 -26.46 -27.95
C LEU A 50 -8.93 -25.73 -29.29
N SER A 51 -8.01 -25.92 -30.22
CA SER A 51 -8.07 -25.32 -31.56
C SER A 51 -9.28 -25.83 -32.36
N HIS A 52 -9.56 -27.13 -32.28
CA HIS A 52 -10.74 -27.74 -32.89
C HIS A 52 -12.02 -27.20 -32.25
N PHE A 53 -12.07 -27.14 -30.92
CA PHE A 53 -13.17 -26.55 -30.16
C PHE A 53 -13.44 -25.09 -30.58
N LEU A 54 -12.40 -24.27 -30.68
CA LEU A 54 -12.52 -22.87 -31.11
C LEU A 54 -12.99 -22.75 -32.56
N ARG A 55 -12.54 -23.62 -33.47
CA ARG A 55 -13.03 -23.65 -34.88
C ARG A 55 -14.52 -24.00 -35.00
N LEU A 56 -15.10 -24.69 -34.00
CA LEU A 56 -16.54 -25.01 -33.97
C LEU A 56 -17.40 -23.90 -33.34
N HIS A 57 -16.87 -23.13 -32.38
CA HIS A 57 -17.64 -22.17 -31.58
C HIS A 57 -17.35 -20.69 -31.89
N CYS A 58 -16.24 -20.40 -32.59
CA CYS A 58 -15.84 -19.05 -32.96
C CYS A 58 -16.02 -18.77 -34.45
N ASP A 59 -16.69 -17.67 -34.76
CA ASP A 59 -16.69 -17.08 -36.10
C ASP A 59 -15.53 -16.09 -36.24
N PHE A 60 -14.50 -16.50 -37.00
CA PHE A 60 -13.28 -15.72 -37.23
C PHE A 60 -13.41 -14.63 -38.31
N GLN A 61 -14.61 -14.33 -38.81
CA GLN A 61 -14.80 -13.17 -39.67
C GLN A 61 -14.65 -11.87 -38.85
N GLY A 62 -13.55 -11.16 -39.09
CA GLY A 62 -13.23 -9.88 -38.44
C GLY A 62 -12.67 -9.99 -37.02
N ILE A 63 -12.68 -11.17 -36.39
CA ILE A 63 -12.02 -11.39 -35.09
C ILE A 63 -10.52 -11.51 -35.28
N ARG A 64 -9.78 -10.90 -34.36
CA ARG A 64 -8.30 -10.91 -34.30
C ARG A 64 -7.75 -11.41 -32.98
N GLU A 65 -8.60 -11.52 -31.96
CA GLU A 65 -8.22 -11.56 -30.54
C GLU A 65 -9.18 -12.47 -29.76
N ILE A 66 -8.64 -13.34 -28.91
CA ILE A 66 -9.39 -14.16 -27.93
C ILE A 66 -8.83 -13.86 -26.53
N GLY A 67 -9.71 -13.47 -25.60
CA GLY A 67 -9.34 -13.26 -24.21
C GLY A 67 -9.01 -14.57 -23.49
N LEU A 68 -8.03 -14.54 -22.59
CA LEU A 68 -7.67 -15.68 -21.73
C LEU A 68 -7.59 -15.23 -20.26
N TYR A 69 -8.61 -15.57 -19.47
CA TYR A 69 -8.76 -15.22 -18.06
C TYR A 69 -8.36 -16.41 -17.18
N CYS A 70 -7.08 -16.47 -16.77
CA CYS A 70 -6.53 -17.61 -16.02
C CYS A 70 -5.37 -17.23 -15.11
N GLN A 71 -5.14 -18.02 -14.07
CA GLN A 71 -3.86 -18.01 -13.35
C GLN A 71 -2.83 -18.91 -14.07
N PRO A 72 -1.51 -18.64 -13.96
CA PRO A 72 -0.49 -19.52 -14.53
C PRO A 72 -0.52 -20.91 -13.88
N GLY A 73 -0.68 -21.95 -14.70
CA GLY A 73 -0.73 -23.34 -14.27
C GLY A 73 -0.40 -24.31 -15.40
N ILE A 74 -0.45 -25.62 -15.14
CA ILE A 74 0.03 -26.68 -16.05
C ILE A 74 -0.55 -26.61 -17.48
N ASN A 75 -1.82 -26.19 -17.63
CA ASN A 75 -2.50 -26.12 -18.93
C ASN A 75 -2.17 -24.86 -19.75
N LEU A 76 -1.51 -23.85 -19.15
CA LEU A 76 -1.31 -22.55 -19.77
C LEU A 76 -0.64 -22.62 -21.16
N PRO A 77 0.46 -23.37 -21.38
CA PRO A 77 1.06 -23.52 -22.70
C PRO A 77 0.08 -24.07 -23.74
N SER A 78 -0.69 -25.10 -23.36
CA SER A 78 -1.70 -25.73 -24.23
C SER A 78 -2.80 -24.75 -24.61
N TRP A 79 -3.24 -23.90 -23.68
CA TRP A 79 -4.26 -22.88 -23.93
C TRP A 79 -3.78 -21.80 -24.88
N ILE A 80 -2.56 -21.28 -24.68
CA ILE A 80 -1.95 -20.26 -25.56
C ILE A 80 -1.76 -20.85 -26.97
N LEU A 81 -1.16 -22.04 -27.10
CA LEU A 81 -0.96 -22.71 -28.38
C LEU A 81 -2.29 -23.05 -29.07
N GLY A 82 -3.33 -23.39 -28.31
CA GLY A 82 -4.66 -23.65 -28.87
C GLY A 82 -5.34 -22.41 -29.46
N ILE A 83 -5.07 -21.23 -28.91
CA ILE A 83 -5.51 -19.95 -29.49
C ILE A 83 -4.67 -19.60 -30.73
N LEU A 84 -3.35 -19.73 -30.65
CA LEU A 84 -2.44 -19.40 -31.77
C LEU A 84 -2.62 -20.29 -33.02
N GLN A 85 -3.19 -21.48 -32.86
CA GLN A 85 -3.52 -22.39 -33.97
C GLN A 85 -4.87 -22.08 -34.65
N VAL A 86 -5.56 -21.00 -34.24
CA VAL A 86 -6.66 -20.38 -34.99
C VAL A 86 -6.26 -18.94 -35.37
N PRO A 87 -6.98 -18.25 -36.28
CA PRO A 87 -6.62 -16.91 -36.76
C PRO A 87 -6.82 -15.77 -35.73
N ALA A 88 -6.35 -15.95 -34.49
CA ALA A 88 -6.49 -15.01 -33.41
C ALA A 88 -5.25 -14.98 -32.51
N ALA A 89 -4.85 -13.78 -32.11
CA ALA A 89 -3.94 -13.57 -31.00
C ALA A 89 -4.61 -13.88 -29.67
N TYR A 90 -3.83 -14.29 -28.67
CA TYR A 90 -4.33 -14.37 -27.30
C TYR A 90 -4.16 -13.03 -26.57
N ALA A 91 -5.16 -12.67 -25.75
CA ALA A 91 -5.18 -11.48 -24.92
C ALA A 91 -5.26 -11.91 -23.44
N PRO A 92 -4.13 -11.99 -22.70
CA PRO A 92 -4.11 -12.48 -21.32
C PRO A 92 -4.74 -11.46 -20.37
N ILE A 93 -5.62 -11.94 -19.50
CA ILE A 93 -6.35 -11.13 -18.51
C ILE A 93 -6.11 -11.76 -17.14
N ASP A 94 -5.39 -11.04 -16.29
CA ASP A 94 -5.03 -11.49 -14.94
C ASP A 94 -6.30 -11.52 -14.05
N PRO A 95 -6.72 -12.67 -13.50
CA PRO A 95 -7.90 -12.76 -12.64
C PRO A 95 -7.79 -11.96 -11.35
N ASP A 96 -6.59 -11.58 -10.93
CA ASP A 96 -6.39 -10.68 -9.79
C ASP A 96 -6.47 -9.21 -10.18
N SER A 97 -6.25 -8.83 -11.45
CA SER A 97 -6.27 -7.44 -11.88
C SER A 97 -7.60 -6.72 -11.57
N PRO A 98 -7.57 -5.38 -11.38
CA PRO A 98 -8.77 -4.62 -11.10
C PRO A 98 -9.85 -4.81 -12.17
N PRO A 99 -11.12 -5.09 -11.80
CA PRO A 99 -12.18 -5.35 -12.78
C PRO A 99 -12.44 -4.21 -13.78
N SER A 100 -12.10 -2.98 -13.40
CA SER A 100 -12.12 -1.78 -14.25
C SER A 100 -11.11 -1.90 -15.39
N LEU A 101 -9.85 -2.17 -15.05
CA LEU A 101 -8.74 -2.24 -15.98
C LEU A 101 -8.90 -3.42 -16.94
N SER A 102 -9.30 -4.59 -16.43
CA SER A 102 -9.64 -5.75 -17.26
C SER A 102 -10.86 -5.46 -18.16
N THR A 103 -11.92 -4.83 -17.66
CA THR A 103 -13.08 -4.42 -18.47
C THR A 103 -12.67 -3.44 -19.58
N HIS A 104 -11.89 -2.42 -19.26
CA HIS A 104 -11.41 -1.43 -20.25
C HIS A 104 -10.54 -2.11 -21.32
N PHE A 105 -9.60 -2.97 -20.93
CA PHE A 105 -8.80 -3.76 -21.85
C PHE A 105 -9.66 -4.63 -22.78
N MET A 106 -10.61 -5.39 -22.23
CA MET A 106 -11.51 -6.23 -23.03
C MET A 106 -12.38 -5.41 -24.00
N LYS A 107 -12.83 -4.20 -23.60
CA LYS A 107 -13.58 -3.27 -24.46
C LYS A 107 -12.73 -2.70 -25.59
N LYS A 108 -11.52 -2.21 -25.28
CA LYS A 108 -10.62 -1.55 -26.25
C LYS A 108 -9.99 -2.56 -27.23
N CYS A 109 -9.87 -3.82 -26.83
CA CYS A 109 -9.61 -4.94 -27.74
C CYS A 109 -10.84 -5.42 -28.53
N ASN A 110 -12.04 -4.87 -28.25
CA ASN A 110 -13.33 -5.30 -28.80
C ASN A 110 -13.51 -6.83 -28.75
N LEU A 111 -13.18 -7.45 -27.61
CA LEU A 111 -13.20 -8.90 -27.50
C LEU A 111 -14.63 -9.43 -27.68
N LYS A 112 -14.81 -10.30 -28.67
CA LYS A 112 -16.06 -11.05 -28.94
C LYS A 112 -16.09 -12.39 -28.18
N TYR A 113 -14.93 -12.96 -27.86
CA TYR A 113 -14.78 -14.24 -27.16
C TYR A 113 -13.72 -14.18 -26.06
N ILE A 114 -13.98 -14.86 -24.95
CA ILE A 114 -13.06 -15.04 -23.83
C ILE A 114 -13.14 -16.46 -23.29
N LEU A 115 -11.98 -17.05 -23.01
CA LEU A 115 -11.81 -18.32 -22.34
C LEU A 115 -11.51 -18.06 -20.86
N VAL A 116 -12.35 -18.56 -19.98
CA VAL A 116 -12.25 -18.35 -18.53
C VAL A 116 -11.85 -19.65 -17.85
N GLU A 117 -10.77 -19.66 -17.07
CA GLU A 117 -10.40 -20.82 -16.25
C GLU A 117 -11.57 -21.20 -15.33
N LYS A 118 -11.97 -22.48 -15.32
CA LYS A 118 -13.15 -22.95 -14.57
C LYS A 118 -13.08 -22.62 -13.07
N LYS A 119 -11.88 -22.69 -12.47
CA LYS A 119 -11.63 -22.28 -11.08
C LYS A 119 -11.89 -20.79 -10.82
N GLN A 120 -11.76 -19.95 -11.85
CA GLN A 120 -11.90 -18.49 -11.78
C GLN A 120 -13.28 -17.99 -12.25
N LEU A 121 -14.17 -18.87 -12.74
CA LEU A 121 -15.47 -18.49 -13.32
C LEU A 121 -16.33 -17.64 -12.36
N ASN A 122 -16.40 -18.01 -11.09
CA ASN A 122 -17.19 -17.27 -10.10
C ASN A 122 -16.63 -15.86 -9.88
N LYS A 123 -15.30 -15.73 -9.81
CA LYS A 123 -14.62 -14.43 -9.70
C LYS A 123 -14.81 -13.57 -10.95
N PHE A 124 -14.75 -14.19 -12.14
CA PHE A 124 -15.02 -13.51 -13.40
C PHE A 124 -16.46 -12.97 -13.43
N ARG A 125 -17.45 -13.79 -13.05
CA ARG A 125 -18.87 -13.42 -13.01
C ARG A 125 -19.16 -12.26 -12.05
N SER A 126 -18.68 -12.33 -10.81
CA SER A 126 -18.89 -11.25 -9.83
C SER A 126 -18.17 -9.95 -10.21
N SER A 127 -16.99 -10.06 -10.82
CA SER A 127 -16.18 -8.88 -11.22
C SER A 127 -16.74 -8.18 -12.47
N HIS A 128 -17.44 -8.91 -13.35
CA HIS A 128 -17.86 -8.43 -14.68
C HIS A 128 -19.36 -8.56 -14.92
N GLU A 129 -20.18 -8.54 -13.86
CA GLU A 129 -21.65 -8.72 -13.92
C GLU A 129 -22.33 -7.81 -14.97
N MET A 130 -21.89 -6.55 -15.06
CA MET A 130 -22.39 -5.58 -16.04
C MET A 130 -22.10 -5.91 -17.51
N LEU A 131 -21.18 -6.84 -17.79
CA LEU A 131 -20.84 -7.32 -19.14
C LEU A 131 -21.60 -8.60 -19.53
N LEU A 132 -22.14 -9.32 -18.54
CA LEU A 132 -22.70 -10.66 -18.70
C LEU A 132 -24.22 -10.61 -18.84
N ASN A 133 -24.69 -9.97 -19.91
CA ASN A 133 -26.10 -9.80 -20.18
C ASN A 133 -26.73 -11.07 -20.81
N TYR A 134 -26.89 -12.11 -19.98
CA TYR A 134 -27.84 -13.25 -20.08
C TYR A 134 -27.98 -14.10 -21.37
N ASP A 135 -27.07 -14.04 -22.34
CA ASP A 135 -26.97 -15.04 -23.44
C ASP A 135 -25.62 -15.77 -23.47
N THR A 136 -25.19 -16.24 -22.29
CA THR A 136 -23.92 -16.94 -22.12
C THR A 136 -24.04 -18.42 -22.51
N LEU A 137 -23.68 -18.75 -23.75
CA LEU A 137 -23.38 -20.13 -24.18
C LEU A 137 -22.10 -20.62 -23.46
N THR A 138 -22.23 -21.07 -22.21
CA THR A 138 -21.13 -21.66 -21.45
C THR A 138 -20.92 -23.11 -21.85
N VAL A 139 -20.09 -23.32 -22.87
CA VAL A 139 -19.57 -24.65 -23.19
C VAL A 139 -18.24 -24.84 -22.46
N GLU A 140 -18.12 -25.92 -21.70
CA GLU A 140 -16.88 -26.27 -21.01
C GLU A 140 -15.96 -27.10 -21.92
N HIS A 141 -14.66 -26.82 -21.89
CA HIS A 141 -13.64 -27.58 -22.62
C HIS A 141 -12.32 -27.58 -21.84
N ASN A 142 -11.80 -28.75 -21.46
CA ASN A 142 -10.49 -28.94 -20.82
C ASN A 142 -10.13 -27.93 -19.71
N GLY A 143 -11.07 -27.71 -18.77
CA GLY A 143 -10.89 -26.81 -17.63
C GLY A 143 -11.08 -25.31 -17.94
N LEU A 144 -11.43 -24.97 -19.18
CA LEU A 144 -11.90 -23.64 -19.59
C LEU A 144 -13.43 -23.63 -19.73
N VAL A 145 -13.99 -22.44 -19.56
CA VAL A 145 -15.38 -22.10 -19.83
C VAL A 145 -15.36 -21.06 -20.94
N PHE A 146 -15.94 -21.40 -22.08
CA PHE A 146 -16.09 -20.46 -23.19
C PHE A 146 -17.19 -19.44 -22.88
N VAL A 147 -16.91 -18.17 -23.13
CA VAL A 147 -17.84 -17.07 -22.94
C VAL A 147 -17.82 -16.17 -24.18
N ARG A 148 -19.01 -15.94 -24.76
CA ARG A 148 -19.23 -14.91 -25.77
C ARG A 148 -19.56 -13.59 -25.08
N LEU A 149 -18.89 -12.51 -25.47
CA LEU A 149 -19.10 -11.18 -24.93
C LEU A 149 -20.06 -10.37 -25.82
N HIS A 150 -20.93 -9.59 -25.19
CA HIS A 150 -21.89 -8.71 -25.85
C HIS A 150 -21.82 -7.32 -25.22
N TRP A 151 -21.24 -6.36 -25.94
CA TRP A 151 -21.11 -4.98 -25.50
C TRP A 151 -22.43 -4.23 -25.75
N LYS A 152 -23.03 -3.64 -24.70
CA LYS A 152 -24.17 -2.72 -24.87
C LYS A 152 -23.67 -1.42 -25.51
N ASN A 153 -24.23 -1.07 -26.66
CA ASN A 153 -23.96 0.21 -27.30
C ASN A 153 -24.45 1.35 -26.40
N VAL A 154 -23.52 2.20 -25.96
CA VAL A 154 -23.81 3.62 -25.75
C VAL A 154 -23.45 4.29 -27.06
N GLU A 155 -24.43 4.88 -27.73
CA GLU A 155 -24.19 5.66 -28.94
C GLU A 155 -23.40 6.93 -28.59
N VAL A 156 -22.09 6.89 -28.80
CA VAL A 156 -21.35 8.12 -29.07
C VAL A 156 -21.74 8.53 -30.49
N ASN A 157 -22.49 9.63 -30.58
CA ASN A 157 -22.91 10.22 -31.85
C ASN A 157 -21.71 10.78 -32.62
N LEU A 158 -20.97 9.90 -33.32
CA LEU A 158 -20.20 10.31 -34.49
C LEU A 158 -21.20 10.70 -35.57
N LYS A 159 -21.50 12.00 -35.64
CA LYS A 159 -22.17 12.62 -36.79
C LYS A 159 -21.28 12.53 -38.02
N LEU A 160 -21.23 11.35 -38.64
CA LEU A 160 -20.98 11.24 -40.06
C LEU A 160 -22.16 11.94 -40.75
N SER A 161 -21.88 13.14 -41.26
CA SER A 161 -22.83 13.92 -42.05
C SER A 161 -23.25 13.11 -43.26
N ASP A 162 -24.56 12.90 -43.40
CA ASP A 162 -25.18 12.18 -44.51
C ASP A 162 -24.92 12.91 -45.84
N GLY A 163 -23.83 12.53 -46.49
CA GLY A 163 -23.33 13.14 -47.73
C GLY A 163 -24.12 12.62 -48.91
N LYS A 164 -25.20 13.33 -49.26
CA LYS A 164 -26.06 13.03 -50.41
C LYS A 164 -25.29 12.59 -51.65
N GLU A 165 -25.75 11.50 -52.25
CA GLU A 165 -25.41 11.13 -53.61
C GLU A 165 -25.55 12.33 -54.56
N LYS A 166 -24.46 12.67 -55.25
CA LYS A 166 -24.54 13.23 -56.60
C LYS A 166 -23.53 12.53 -57.49
N ASN A 167 -24.07 11.95 -58.56
CA ASN A 167 -23.29 11.45 -59.69
C ASN A 167 -22.41 12.58 -60.24
N GLU A 168 -21.14 12.29 -60.49
CA GLU A 168 -20.50 12.73 -61.72
C GLU A 168 -19.48 11.68 -62.17
N ARG A 169 -19.54 11.33 -63.45
CA ARG A 169 -18.64 10.37 -64.09
C ARG A 169 -17.51 11.17 -64.72
N GLU A 170 -16.27 10.95 -64.30
CA GLU A 170 -15.12 11.22 -65.17
C GLU A 170 -14.20 10.00 -65.24
N ASN A 171 -13.72 9.74 -66.45
CA ASN A 171 -12.92 8.57 -66.80
C ASN A 171 -11.42 8.86 -66.63
N PRO A 172 -10.56 7.83 -66.55
CA PRO A 172 -9.21 7.98 -66.05
C PRO A 172 -8.29 8.72 -67.02
N VAL A 173 -7.49 9.66 -66.49
CA VAL A 173 -6.32 10.20 -67.17
C VAL A 173 -5.07 9.66 -66.50
N SER A 174 -4.28 8.94 -67.28
CA SER A 174 -2.96 8.46 -66.91
C SER A 174 -1.97 9.62 -66.73
N SER A 175 -1.38 9.73 -65.54
CA SER A 175 -0.12 10.43 -65.35
C SER A 175 0.80 9.56 -64.51
N GLU A 176 1.80 8.96 -65.15
CA GLU A 176 2.90 8.29 -64.44
C GLU A 176 3.59 9.30 -63.52
N ASN A 177 3.58 9.02 -62.23
CA ASN A 177 4.52 9.61 -61.29
C ASN A 177 4.92 8.51 -60.31
N SER A 178 6.21 8.24 -60.27
CA SER A 178 6.84 7.18 -59.48
C SER A 178 6.79 7.52 -57.98
N ASN A 179 5.66 7.26 -57.35
CA ASN A 179 5.59 7.14 -55.90
C ASN A 179 6.05 5.73 -55.52
N GLU A 180 7.20 5.66 -54.84
CA GLU A 180 7.65 4.43 -54.18
C GLU A 180 6.54 3.94 -53.23
N GLU A 181 5.94 2.78 -53.53
CA GLU A 181 5.04 2.12 -52.60
C GLU A 181 5.84 1.72 -51.36
N LYS A 182 5.80 2.56 -50.32
CA LYS A 182 6.46 2.27 -49.04
C LYS A 182 5.85 1.00 -48.46
N GLU A 183 6.64 -0.08 -48.46
CA GLU A 183 6.27 -1.35 -47.83
C GLU A 183 5.76 -1.07 -46.40
N HIS A 184 4.67 -1.74 -46.02
CA HIS A 184 4.04 -1.59 -44.72
C HIS A 184 3.56 -2.95 -44.17
N MET A 185 3.60 -3.09 -42.85
CA MET A 185 2.86 -4.14 -42.14
C MET A 185 1.38 -3.76 -42.12
N ASP A 186 0.50 -4.76 -42.20
CA ASP A 186 -0.96 -4.58 -42.17
C ASP A 186 -1.56 -5.61 -41.22
N VAL A 187 -2.22 -5.12 -40.15
CA VAL A 187 -2.86 -5.95 -39.13
C VAL A 187 -3.99 -6.82 -39.71
N ARG A 188 -4.50 -6.46 -40.89
CA ARG A 188 -5.61 -7.15 -41.56
C ARG A 188 -5.21 -8.49 -42.16
N ARG A 189 -3.92 -8.76 -42.35
CA ARG A 189 -3.41 -10.07 -42.81
C ARG A 189 -3.83 -11.16 -41.82
N LYS A 190 -4.29 -12.30 -42.34
CA LYS A 190 -4.62 -13.47 -41.51
C LYS A 190 -3.36 -13.96 -40.81
N ASP A 191 -3.56 -14.54 -39.62
CA ASP A 191 -2.50 -15.19 -38.82
C ASP A 191 -1.29 -14.27 -38.50
N CYS A 192 -1.48 -12.95 -38.57
CA CYS A 192 -0.43 -11.96 -38.40
C CYS A 192 -0.05 -11.75 -36.93
N LEU A 193 -1.04 -11.70 -36.02
CA LEU A 193 -0.87 -11.35 -34.61
C LEU A 193 -0.67 -12.57 -33.72
N ALA A 194 0.31 -12.48 -32.82
CA ALA A 194 0.59 -13.50 -31.81
C ALA A 194 -0.15 -13.21 -30.49
N TYR A 195 -0.01 -11.99 -29.96
CA TYR A 195 -0.56 -11.63 -28.66
C TYR A 195 -0.92 -10.15 -28.60
N VAL A 196 -1.82 -9.81 -27.67
CA VAL A 196 -2.24 -8.43 -27.42
C VAL A 196 -2.13 -8.13 -25.94
N LEU A 197 -1.43 -7.04 -25.60
CA LEU A 197 -1.31 -6.53 -24.23
C LEU A 197 -1.82 -5.10 -24.18
N HIS A 198 -2.26 -4.64 -23.00
CA HIS A 198 -2.22 -3.21 -22.71
C HIS A 198 -0.86 -2.87 -22.12
N THR A 199 -0.25 -1.81 -22.62
CA THR A 199 0.94 -1.21 -21.99
C THR A 199 0.55 0.10 -21.38
N SER A 200 1.37 0.62 -20.48
CA SER A 200 1.07 1.88 -19.83
C SER A 200 1.27 3.12 -20.74
N GLY A 201 1.96 2.97 -21.89
CA GLY A 201 2.03 3.94 -22.99
C GLY A 201 2.76 5.25 -22.70
N THR A 202 3.85 5.55 -23.43
CA THR A 202 4.74 6.74 -23.28
C THR A 202 4.06 8.13 -23.17
N THR A 203 2.77 8.24 -23.44
CA THR A 203 2.04 9.50 -23.61
C THR A 203 1.11 9.85 -22.46
N GLY A 204 0.99 9.01 -21.41
CA GLY A 204 -0.06 9.16 -20.39
C GLY A 204 -1.18 8.13 -20.55
N THR A 205 -1.48 7.81 -21.80
CA THR A 205 -2.53 6.88 -22.23
C THR A 205 -1.96 5.49 -22.54
N PRO A 206 -2.37 4.46 -21.78
CA PRO A 206 -2.25 3.05 -22.09
C PRO A 206 -2.74 2.68 -23.48
N LYS A 207 -1.85 1.95 -24.14
CA LYS A 207 -1.96 1.59 -25.54
C LYS A 207 -2.22 0.12 -25.62
N ILE A 208 -3.20 -0.26 -26.42
CA ILE A 208 -3.30 -1.64 -26.86
C ILE A 208 -2.13 -1.88 -27.80
N VAL A 209 -1.27 -2.82 -27.46
CA VAL A 209 -0.13 -3.22 -28.28
C VAL A 209 -0.44 -4.58 -28.87
N ARG A 210 -0.76 -4.60 -30.16
CA ARG A 210 -1.01 -5.81 -30.92
C ARG A 210 0.30 -6.23 -31.55
N VAL A 211 0.81 -7.40 -31.17
CA VAL A 211 2.16 -7.85 -31.52
C VAL A 211 2.12 -8.92 -32.60
N PRO A 212 2.64 -8.64 -33.81
CA PRO A 212 2.82 -9.64 -34.85
C PRO A 212 3.77 -10.77 -34.47
N HIS A 213 3.53 -11.96 -35.01
CA HIS A 213 4.50 -13.06 -34.96
C HIS A 213 5.88 -12.63 -35.45
N ALA A 214 5.94 -11.93 -36.60
CA ALA A 214 7.17 -11.40 -37.19
C ALA A 214 7.94 -10.42 -36.30
N CYS A 215 7.30 -9.79 -35.31
CA CYS A 215 7.96 -8.90 -34.36
C CYS A 215 8.65 -9.67 -33.22
N VAL A 216 7.98 -10.69 -32.68
CA VAL A 216 8.45 -11.44 -31.49
C VAL A 216 9.36 -12.61 -31.84
N LEU A 217 9.24 -13.20 -33.03
CA LEU A 217 10.07 -14.34 -33.44
C LEU A 217 11.59 -14.07 -33.41
N PRO A 218 12.10 -12.92 -33.92
CA PRO A 218 13.51 -12.58 -33.79
C PRO A 218 13.98 -12.47 -32.33
N ASN A 219 13.07 -12.16 -31.40
CA ASN A 219 13.35 -12.11 -29.96
C ASN A 219 13.62 -13.52 -29.43
N VAL A 220 12.67 -14.44 -29.68
CA VAL A 220 12.76 -15.85 -29.26
C VAL A 220 14.00 -16.51 -29.86
N GLN A 221 14.15 -16.46 -31.18
CA GLN A 221 15.27 -17.11 -31.90
C GLN A 221 16.64 -16.63 -31.40
N HIS A 222 16.82 -15.31 -31.28
CA HIS A 222 18.11 -14.79 -30.84
C HIS A 222 18.40 -15.12 -29.37
N PHE A 223 17.39 -15.27 -28.50
CA PHE A 223 17.62 -15.77 -27.13
C PHE A 223 17.87 -17.27 -27.05
N GLN A 224 17.35 -18.09 -27.98
CA GLN A 224 17.76 -19.50 -28.08
C GLN A 224 19.27 -19.61 -28.36
N GLU A 225 19.77 -18.79 -29.28
CA GLU A 225 21.19 -18.70 -29.64
C GLU A 225 22.04 -18.07 -28.53
N LEU A 226 21.68 -16.87 -28.03
CA LEU A 226 22.49 -16.12 -27.06
C LEU A 226 22.64 -16.80 -25.69
N PHE A 227 21.70 -17.68 -25.31
CA PHE A 227 21.72 -18.40 -24.04
C PHE A 227 22.15 -19.86 -24.19
N ASP A 228 22.52 -20.30 -25.40
CA ASP A 228 22.83 -21.69 -25.75
C ASP A 228 21.75 -22.65 -25.20
N ILE A 229 20.48 -22.42 -25.56
CA ILE A 229 19.36 -23.18 -24.98
C ILE A 229 19.38 -24.62 -25.52
N THR A 230 19.28 -25.59 -24.61
CA THR A 230 19.25 -27.02 -24.93
C THR A 230 17.98 -27.71 -24.43
N PRO A 231 17.62 -28.88 -24.99
CA PRO A 231 16.53 -29.72 -24.47
C PRO A 231 16.70 -30.22 -23.02
N GLU A 232 17.84 -29.97 -22.37
CA GLU A 232 18.12 -30.31 -20.97
C GLU A 232 17.76 -29.16 -20.02
N ASP A 233 17.30 -28.03 -20.56
CA ASP A 233 17.11 -26.80 -19.81
C ASP A 233 15.77 -26.71 -19.08
N VAL A 234 15.79 -25.98 -17.97
CA VAL A 234 14.60 -25.62 -17.20
C VAL A 234 14.56 -24.10 -17.11
N LEU A 235 13.64 -23.49 -17.87
CA LEU A 235 13.34 -22.06 -17.82
C LEU A 235 12.27 -21.82 -16.77
N PHE A 236 12.43 -20.79 -15.94
CA PHE A 236 11.38 -20.37 -15.01
C PHE A 236 10.47 -19.32 -15.64
N LEU A 237 9.15 -19.54 -15.63
CA LEU A 237 8.15 -18.52 -15.96
C LEU A 237 8.08 -17.51 -14.81
N ALA A 238 9.00 -16.54 -14.79
CA ALA A 238 9.08 -15.50 -13.78
C ALA A 238 7.99 -14.44 -14.00
N ALA A 239 7.86 -13.93 -15.22
CA ALA A 239 6.99 -12.82 -15.55
C ALA A 239 5.48 -13.13 -15.35
N PRO A 240 4.64 -12.12 -15.06
CA PRO A 240 3.20 -12.25 -15.16
C PRO A 240 2.76 -12.27 -16.64
N LEU A 241 1.66 -12.95 -16.96
CA LEU A 241 1.20 -13.15 -18.35
C LEU A 241 0.79 -11.86 -19.07
N THR A 242 0.47 -10.82 -18.30
CA THR A 242 0.17 -9.47 -18.79
C THR A 242 1.43 -8.69 -19.20
N PHE A 243 2.61 -9.31 -19.18
CA PHE A 243 3.89 -8.71 -19.58
C PHE A 243 4.59 -9.57 -20.62
N ASP A 244 5.07 -8.94 -21.69
CA ASP A 244 5.68 -9.60 -22.83
C ASP A 244 6.98 -10.40 -22.58
N PRO A 245 7.77 -10.20 -21.50
CA PRO A 245 8.84 -11.12 -21.16
C PRO A 245 8.34 -12.54 -20.86
N SER A 246 7.07 -12.73 -20.47
CA SER A 246 6.50 -14.07 -20.29
C SER A 246 6.36 -14.81 -21.62
N VAL A 247 6.16 -14.10 -22.72
CA VAL A 247 6.11 -14.67 -24.08
C VAL A 247 7.48 -15.21 -24.43
N VAL A 248 8.54 -14.44 -24.16
CA VAL A 248 9.92 -14.87 -24.37
C VAL A 248 10.24 -16.09 -23.49
N GLU A 249 9.89 -16.09 -22.21
CA GLU A 249 10.07 -17.24 -21.29
C GLU A 249 9.37 -18.51 -21.79
N ILE A 250 8.10 -18.42 -22.18
CA ILE A 250 7.31 -19.56 -22.68
C ILE A 250 7.90 -20.08 -23.99
N PHE A 251 8.10 -19.21 -24.98
CA PHE A 251 8.45 -19.67 -26.32
C PHE A 251 9.91 -20.05 -26.46
N VAL A 252 10.86 -19.40 -25.77
CA VAL A 252 12.28 -19.85 -25.77
C VAL A 252 12.40 -21.25 -25.15
N ALA A 253 11.59 -21.60 -24.15
CA ALA A 253 11.55 -22.97 -23.62
C ALA A 253 11.00 -23.94 -24.67
N LEU A 254 9.78 -23.67 -25.14
CA LEU A 254 8.98 -24.59 -25.92
C LEU A 254 9.47 -24.75 -27.38
N SER A 255 10.17 -23.77 -27.95
CA SER A 255 10.79 -23.90 -29.27
C SER A 255 12.17 -24.57 -29.24
N SER A 256 12.68 -24.92 -28.05
CA SER A 256 14.03 -25.50 -27.87
C SER A 256 14.01 -26.95 -27.37
N GLY A 257 12.83 -27.54 -27.15
CA GLY A 257 12.72 -28.86 -26.49
C GLY A 257 12.99 -28.84 -24.98
N ALA A 258 13.15 -27.66 -24.40
CA ALA A 258 13.40 -27.44 -22.97
C ALA A 258 12.09 -27.53 -22.15
N SER A 259 12.21 -27.51 -20.82
CA SER A 259 11.07 -27.53 -19.89
C SER A 259 10.79 -26.14 -19.31
N LEU A 260 9.51 -25.77 -19.23
CA LEU A 260 9.04 -24.56 -18.56
C LEU A 260 8.55 -24.87 -17.14
N LEU A 261 9.16 -24.28 -16.11
CA LEU A 261 8.69 -24.36 -14.73
C LEU A 261 7.70 -23.24 -14.42
N ILE A 262 6.52 -23.62 -13.92
CA ILE A 262 5.47 -22.71 -13.44
C ILE A 262 5.22 -22.98 -11.95
N VAL A 263 5.09 -21.90 -11.16
CA VAL A 263 4.67 -21.96 -9.75
C VAL A 263 3.56 -20.92 -9.49
N PRO A 264 2.67 -21.11 -8.50
CA PRO A 264 1.64 -20.14 -8.16
C PRO A 264 2.20 -18.75 -7.86
N THR A 265 1.45 -17.71 -8.23
CA THR A 265 1.80 -16.29 -7.98
C THR A 265 2.09 -16.01 -6.50
N SER A 266 1.38 -16.69 -5.58
CA SER A 266 1.60 -16.63 -4.13
C SER A 266 2.96 -17.19 -3.68
N VAL A 267 3.57 -18.09 -4.44
CA VAL A 267 4.94 -18.59 -4.21
C VAL A 267 5.96 -17.62 -4.79
N LYS A 268 5.70 -17.06 -5.99
CA LYS A 268 6.58 -16.07 -6.64
C LYS A 268 6.90 -14.87 -5.74
N VAL A 269 5.97 -14.49 -4.86
CA VAL A 269 6.14 -13.36 -3.92
C VAL A 269 6.84 -13.71 -2.61
N LEU A 270 7.17 -14.99 -2.34
CA LEU A 270 7.80 -15.46 -1.10
C LEU A 270 9.22 -16.02 -1.37
N PRO A 271 10.29 -15.20 -1.23
CA PRO A 271 11.64 -15.57 -1.65
C PRO A 271 12.21 -16.80 -0.92
N SER A 272 11.82 -16.99 0.35
CA SER A 272 12.20 -18.15 1.17
C SER A 272 11.56 -19.47 0.70
N LYS A 273 10.43 -19.43 -0.01
CA LYS A 273 9.84 -20.60 -0.69
C LYS A 273 10.37 -20.74 -2.12
N LEU A 274 10.48 -19.62 -2.83
CA LEU A 274 10.87 -19.62 -4.24
C LEU A 274 12.31 -20.13 -4.47
N ALA A 275 13.30 -19.68 -3.69
CA ALA A 275 14.70 -20.07 -3.95
C ALA A 275 14.97 -21.59 -3.85
N PRO A 276 14.50 -22.32 -2.82
CA PRO A 276 14.61 -23.78 -2.79
C PRO A 276 13.93 -24.47 -3.98
N VAL A 277 12.74 -24.01 -4.36
CA VAL A 277 11.99 -24.58 -5.49
C VAL A 277 12.76 -24.41 -6.80
N LEU A 278 13.26 -23.20 -7.08
CA LEU A 278 14.01 -22.94 -8.32
C LEU A 278 15.37 -23.68 -8.35
N PHE A 279 16.21 -23.53 -7.33
CA PHE A 279 17.62 -23.94 -7.43
C PHE A 279 17.94 -25.30 -6.80
N THR A 280 17.13 -25.75 -5.83
CA THR A 280 17.34 -27.05 -5.16
C THR A 280 16.45 -28.13 -5.76
N HIS A 281 15.16 -27.88 -5.92
CA HIS A 281 14.18 -28.91 -6.34
C HIS A 281 14.17 -29.10 -7.87
N HIS A 282 13.86 -28.03 -8.63
CA HIS A 282 13.73 -28.09 -10.08
C HIS A 282 15.01 -27.77 -10.84
N ARG A 283 16.05 -27.32 -10.13
CA ARG A 283 17.39 -27.00 -10.67
C ARG A 283 17.34 -26.12 -11.93
N VAL A 284 16.54 -25.05 -11.88
CA VAL A 284 16.39 -24.03 -12.94
C VAL A 284 17.76 -23.61 -13.48
N THR A 285 17.90 -23.67 -14.80
CA THR A 285 19.16 -23.43 -15.52
C THR A 285 19.18 -22.07 -16.23
N VAL A 286 18.01 -21.49 -16.51
CA VAL A 286 17.85 -20.16 -17.12
C VAL A 286 16.80 -19.36 -16.35
N LEU A 287 17.18 -18.17 -15.91
CA LEU A 287 16.30 -17.22 -15.23
C LEU A 287 16.33 -15.88 -15.95
N GLN A 288 15.25 -15.57 -16.66
CA GLN A 288 14.90 -14.19 -17.00
C GLN A 288 14.16 -13.59 -15.80
N ALA A 289 14.57 -12.40 -15.35
CA ALA A 289 14.01 -11.77 -14.15
C ALA A 289 14.17 -10.25 -14.17
N THR A 290 13.49 -9.59 -13.24
CA THR A 290 13.75 -8.18 -12.94
C THR A 290 14.82 -8.07 -11.85
N PRO A 291 15.67 -7.02 -11.87
CA PRO A 291 16.56 -6.69 -10.76
C PRO A 291 15.87 -6.72 -9.38
N THR A 292 14.62 -6.27 -9.30
CA THR A 292 13.83 -6.31 -8.07
C THR A 292 13.44 -7.72 -7.63
N LEU A 293 13.13 -8.65 -8.53
CA LEU A 293 12.91 -10.06 -8.13
C LEU A 293 14.18 -10.66 -7.50
N LEU A 294 15.35 -10.36 -8.07
CA LEU A 294 16.62 -10.84 -7.53
C LEU A 294 16.93 -10.20 -6.15
N ARG A 295 16.71 -8.89 -5.99
CA ARG A 295 16.86 -8.17 -4.71
C ARG A 295 16.00 -8.77 -3.59
N ARG A 296 14.79 -9.26 -3.90
CA ARG A 296 13.87 -9.85 -2.90
C ARG A 296 14.42 -11.10 -2.21
N PHE A 297 15.29 -11.88 -2.85
CA PHE A 297 15.97 -12.99 -2.18
C PHE A 297 16.90 -12.52 -1.04
N GLY A 298 17.39 -11.29 -1.11
CA GLY A 298 18.38 -10.74 -0.18
C GLY A 298 19.79 -11.19 -0.53
N SER A 299 20.76 -10.28 -0.37
CA SER A 299 22.16 -10.45 -0.80
C SER A 299 22.79 -11.77 -0.35
N GLN A 300 22.53 -12.20 0.89
CA GLN A 300 23.05 -13.45 1.44
C GLN A 300 22.51 -14.69 0.73
N LEU A 301 21.22 -14.75 0.42
CA LEU A 301 20.59 -15.91 -0.26
C LEU A 301 20.94 -15.93 -1.75
N VAL A 302 21.04 -14.76 -2.40
CA VAL A 302 21.57 -14.67 -3.76
C VAL A 302 22.98 -15.25 -3.80
N LYS A 303 23.86 -14.88 -2.87
CA LYS A 303 25.24 -15.35 -2.81
C LYS A 303 25.39 -16.81 -2.41
N SER A 304 24.61 -17.30 -1.45
CA SER A 304 24.71 -18.67 -0.94
C SER A 304 24.03 -19.71 -1.83
N THR A 305 23.03 -19.30 -2.61
CA THR A 305 22.16 -20.21 -3.39
C THR A 305 22.15 -19.85 -4.86
N VAL A 306 21.55 -18.71 -5.23
CA VAL A 306 21.23 -18.34 -6.63
C VAL A 306 22.48 -18.25 -7.51
N LEU A 307 23.49 -17.50 -7.05
CA LEU A 307 24.78 -17.27 -7.70
C LEU A 307 25.92 -17.93 -6.90
N SER A 308 25.64 -19.11 -6.35
CA SER A 308 26.65 -19.93 -5.66
C SER A 308 27.55 -20.69 -6.64
N ALA A 309 28.58 -21.38 -6.14
CA ALA A 309 29.40 -22.29 -6.96
C ALA A 309 28.67 -23.58 -7.37
N SER A 310 27.64 -23.98 -6.61
CA SER A 310 26.86 -25.22 -6.80
C SER A 310 25.49 -24.99 -7.44
N THR A 311 25.18 -23.76 -7.85
CA THR A 311 23.93 -23.41 -8.52
C THR A 311 23.78 -24.16 -9.84
N SER A 312 22.55 -24.53 -10.20
CA SER A 312 22.20 -25.00 -11.55
C SER A 312 22.12 -23.86 -12.58
N LEU A 313 22.06 -22.61 -12.12
CA LEU A 313 21.79 -21.46 -12.98
C LEU A 313 22.96 -21.16 -13.92
N ARG A 314 22.79 -21.45 -15.22
CA ARG A 314 23.73 -21.14 -16.32
C ARG A 314 23.55 -19.70 -16.80
N VAL A 315 22.32 -19.24 -16.97
CA VAL A 315 22.00 -17.90 -17.50
C VAL A 315 21.10 -17.14 -16.52
N LEU A 316 21.51 -15.91 -16.20
CA LEU A 316 20.71 -14.93 -15.49
C LEU A 316 20.56 -13.68 -16.36
N ALA A 317 19.37 -13.45 -16.91
CA ALA A 317 19.07 -12.28 -17.71
C ALA A 317 18.21 -11.30 -16.91
N LEU A 318 18.74 -10.11 -16.63
CA LEU A 318 18.06 -9.07 -15.86
C LEU A 318 17.61 -7.94 -16.78
N GLY A 319 16.32 -7.61 -16.72
CA GLY A 319 15.76 -6.53 -17.53
C GLY A 319 14.48 -5.93 -16.98
N GLY A 320 13.95 -4.94 -17.71
CA GLY A 320 12.69 -4.26 -17.41
C GLY A 320 12.80 -3.18 -16.34
N GLU A 321 13.93 -3.08 -15.65
CA GLU A 321 14.27 -2.06 -14.64
C GLU A 321 15.76 -1.68 -14.82
N PRO A 322 16.24 -0.57 -14.24
CA PRO A 322 17.67 -0.25 -14.24
C PRO A 322 18.51 -1.39 -13.68
N PHE A 323 19.59 -1.73 -14.39
CA PHE A 323 20.45 -2.86 -14.04
C PHE A 323 21.29 -2.53 -12.78
N PRO A 324 21.49 -3.48 -11.84
CA PRO A 324 22.23 -3.24 -10.61
C PRO A 324 23.66 -2.74 -10.86
N SER A 325 24.16 -1.83 -10.01
CA SER A 325 25.56 -1.41 -10.09
C SER A 325 26.53 -2.61 -10.00
N LEU A 326 27.68 -2.51 -10.68
CA LEU A 326 28.69 -3.59 -10.70
C LEU A 326 29.16 -3.95 -9.29
N THR A 327 29.17 -3.01 -8.35
CA THR A 327 29.47 -3.23 -6.93
C THR A 327 28.42 -4.13 -6.26
N VAL A 328 27.13 -3.84 -6.46
CA VAL A 328 26.03 -4.65 -5.94
C VAL A 328 26.05 -6.04 -6.57
N LEU A 329 26.22 -6.13 -7.89
CA LEU A 329 26.31 -7.41 -8.60
C LEU A 329 27.46 -8.29 -8.10
N LYS A 330 28.67 -7.72 -7.93
CA LYS A 330 29.84 -8.43 -7.36
C LYS A 330 29.58 -8.90 -5.92
N SER A 331 28.82 -8.15 -5.13
CA SER A 331 28.48 -8.55 -3.76
C SER A 331 27.65 -9.85 -3.73
N TRP A 332 26.78 -10.03 -4.73
CA TRP A 332 25.87 -11.17 -4.88
C TRP A 332 26.51 -12.41 -5.47
N ILE A 333 27.64 -12.29 -6.18
CA ILE A 333 28.30 -13.45 -6.80
C ILE A 333 29.09 -14.24 -5.75
N GLY A 334 28.79 -15.54 -5.65
CA GLY A 334 29.52 -16.49 -4.83
C GLY A 334 30.86 -16.87 -5.48
N LYS A 335 31.88 -17.13 -4.65
CA LYS A 335 33.21 -17.55 -5.13
C LYS A 335 33.10 -18.87 -5.91
N GLY A 336 33.49 -18.85 -7.18
CA GLY A 336 33.45 -20.03 -8.06
C GLY A 336 32.14 -20.22 -8.84
N ASN A 337 31.21 -19.26 -8.77
CA ASN A 337 30.04 -19.21 -9.65
C ASN A 337 30.46 -19.07 -11.12
N LYS A 338 29.65 -19.63 -12.03
CA LYS A 338 29.86 -19.62 -13.49
C LYS A 338 28.64 -19.12 -14.28
N THR A 339 27.68 -18.48 -13.60
CA THR A 339 26.45 -18.01 -14.24
C THR A 339 26.77 -16.86 -15.19
N GLN A 340 26.38 -16.99 -16.46
CA GLN A 340 26.44 -15.90 -17.42
C GLN A 340 25.35 -14.88 -17.08
N ILE A 341 25.74 -13.63 -16.86
CA ILE A 341 24.82 -12.56 -16.47
C ILE A 341 24.64 -11.61 -17.66
N PHE A 342 23.38 -11.29 -17.99
CA PHE A 342 23.02 -10.40 -19.08
C PHE A 342 22.17 -9.24 -18.57
N ASN A 343 22.48 -8.02 -19.01
CA ASN A 343 21.55 -6.90 -19.00
C ASN A 343 20.70 -6.96 -20.28
N ILE A 344 19.38 -6.88 -20.19
CA ILE A 344 18.48 -6.84 -21.35
C ILE A 344 17.51 -5.66 -21.23
N TYR A 345 17.36 -4.90 -22.31
CA TYR A 345 16.57 -3.67 -22.34
C TYR A 345 15.63 -3.66 -23.53
N GLY A 346 14.44 -3.08 -23.37
CA GLY A 346 13.43 -2.98 -24.43
C GLY A 346 12.11 -2.39 -23.95
N ILE A 347 11.16 -2.32 -24.89
CA ILE A 347 9.80 -1.82 -24.70
C ILE A 347 8.82 -2.67 -25.52
N THR A 348 7.61 -2.86 -25.00
CA THR A 348 6.58 -3.69 -25.63
C THR A 348 6.13 -3.19 -27.00
N GLU A 349 6.21 -1.89 -27.26
CA GLU A 349 5.94 -1.27 -28.56
C GLU A 349 6.93 -1.73 -29.67
N VAL A 350 8.04 -2.36 -29.30
CA VAL A 350 9.04 -2.98 -30.20
C VAL A 350 9.29 -4.45 -29.82
N SER A 351 8.22 -5.12 -29.35
CA SER A 351 8.14 -6.54 -29.04
C SER A 351 9.20 -7.04 -28.04
N SER A 352 8.94 -6.73 -26.76
CA SER A 352 9.76 -7.10 -25.60
C SER A 352 11.18 -6.51 -25.65
N TRP A 353 12.19 -7.35 -25.50
CA TRP A 353 13.59 -6.94 -25.48
C TRP A 353 14.07 -6.42 -26.84
N ALA A 354 14.91 -5.39 -26.82
CA ALA A 354 15.48 -4.74 -27.99
C ALA A 354 17.01 -4.79 -28.02
N THR A 355 17.67 -4.80 -26.84
CA THR A 355 19.14 -4.90 -26.72
C THR A 355 19.56 -5.87 -25.62
N PHE A 356 20.80 -6.34 -25.71
CA PHE A 356 21.44 -7.20 -24.72
C PHE A 356 22.91 -6.83 -24.48
N TYR A 357 23.38 -7.02 -23.24
CA TYR A 357 24.78 -6.91 -22.87
C TYR A 357 25.17 -8.04 -21.92
N ARG A 358 26.03 -8.97 -22.37
CA ARG A 358 26.64 -9.99 -21.50
C ARG A 358 27.72 -9.34 -20.64
N ILE A 359 27.61 -9.44 -19.32
CA ILE A 359 28.63 -8.92 -18.39
C ILE A 359 29.92 -9.75 -18.57
N PRO A 360 31.05 -9.13 -18.99
CA PRO A 360 32.28 -9.88 -19.21
C PRO A 360 32.89 -10.38 -17.89
N GLU A 361 33.36 -11.62 -17.86
CA GLU A 361 33.99 -12.23 -16.66
C GLU A 361 35.16 -11.40 -16.13
N LYS A 362 35.94 -10.76 -17.02
CA LYS A 362 37.02 -9.83 -16.66
C LYS A 362 36.53 -8.65 -15.79
N ILE A 363 35.29 -8.18 -15.98
CA ILE A 363 34.71 -7.09 -15.18
C ILE A 363 34.29 -7.63 -13.81
N LEU A 364 33.67 -8.82 -13.76
CA LEU A 364 33.25 -9.49 -12.52
C LEU A 364 34.45 -9.80 -11.62
N ASN A 365 35.54 -10.32 -12.19
CA ASN A 365 36.75 -10.71 -11.48
C ASN A 365 37.72 -9.53 -11.17
N SER A 366 37.49 -8.34 -11.73
CA SER A 366 38.36 -7.18 -11.49
C SER A 366 38.22 -6.62 -10.07
N THR A 367 39.34 -6.32 -9.43
CA THR A 367 39.42 -5.61 -8.14
C THR A 367 39.22 -4.10 -8.24
N LEU A 368 39.19 -3.54 -9.45
CA LEU A 368 38.91 -2.12 -9.66
C LEU A 368 37.45 -1.80 -9.27
N LYS A 369 37.28 -0.75 -8.47
CA LYS A 369 35.98 -0.10 -8.26
C LYS A 369 35.57 0.61 -9.55
N CYS A 370 34.77 -0.06 -10.37
CA CYS A 370 34.12 0.56 -11.52
C CYS A 370 32.73 1.01 -11.08
N GLU A 371 32.54 2.32 -10.95
CA GLU A 371 31.27 2.94 -10.53
C GLU A 371 30.39 3.35 -11.73
N LEU A 372 30.83 3.05 -12.96
CA LEU A 372 30.03 3.31 -14.16
C LEU A 372 28.80 2.38 -14.22
N PRO A 373 27.64 2.90 -14.69
CA PRO A 373 26.46 2.08 -14.93
C PRO A 373 26.72 1.03 -16.01
N VAL A 374 25.93 -0.04 -16.01
CA VAL A 374 26.03 -1.09 -17.03
C VAL A 374 25.37 -0.62 -18.33
N GLN A 375 26.07 -0.79 -19.46
CA GLN A 375 25.56 -0.40 -20.77
C GLN A 375 24.36 -1.24 -21.21
N LEU A 376 23.52 -0.65 -22.07
CA LEU A 376 22.36 -1.31 -22.69
C LEU A 376 22.76 -2.33 -23.76
N GLY A 377 23.99 -2.22 -24.30
CA GLY A 377 24.60 -3.19 -25.20
C GLY A 377 24.11 -3.14 -26.63
N PHE A 378 24.09 -4.31 -27.27
CA PHE A 378 23.94 -4.49 -28.71
C PHE A 378 22.48 -4.78 -29.10
N PRO A 379 22.02 -4.37 -30.30
CA PRO A 379 20.69 -4.71 -30.79
C PRO A 379 20.46 -6.23 -30.88
N LEU A 380 19.26 -6.68 -30.53
CA LEU A 380 18.79 -8.04 -30.82
C LEU A 380 18.39 -8.17 -32.30
N LEU A 381 18.34 -9.39 -32.81
CA LEU A 381 18.02 -9.73 -34.20
C LEU A 381 16.86 -8.90 -34.77
N GLY A 382 17.08 -8.31 -35.95
CA GLY A 382 16.11 -7.45 -36.65
C GLY A 382 15.87 -6.06 -36.05
N THR A 383 16.44 -5.75 -34.88
CA THR A 383 16.22 -4.48 -34.16
C THR A 383 17.20 -3.39 -34.62
N VAL A 384 16.70 -2.18 -34.80
CA VAL A 384 17.50 -0.96 -35.00
C VAL A 384 17.39 -0.10 -33.75
N VAL A 385 18.53 0.44 -33.31
CA VAL A 385 18.65 1.30 -32.13
C VAL A 385 19.32 2.60 -32.55
N GLU A 386 18.71 3.71 -32.22
CA GLU A 386 19.27 5.05 -32.42
C GLU A 386 19.21 5.84 -31.13
N VAL A 387 20.19 6.71 -30.90
CA VAL A 387 20.13 7.75 -29.87
C VAL A 387 20.08 9.09 -30.60
N ARG A 388 19.07 9.91 -30.32
CA ARG A 388 18.88 11.21 -30.97
C ARG A 388 18.99 12.36 -29.97
N ASP A 389 19.61 13.46 -30.39
CA ASP A 389 19.75 14.67 -29.58
C ASP A 389 18.44 15.48 -29.47
N THR A 390 18.48 16.65 -28.83
CA THR A 390 17.33 17.56 -28.73
C THR A 390 16.86 18.16 -30.05
N ASN A 391 17.68 18.10 -31.09
CA ASN A 391 17.38 18.58 -32.44
C ASN A 391 16.83 17.45 -33.34
N GLY A 392 16.84 16.20 -32.87
CA GLY A 392 16.37 15.02 -33.58
C GLY A 392 17.44 14.32 -34.41
N PHE A 393 18.72 14.74 -34.34
CA PHE A 393 19.82 14.10 -35.07
C PHE A 393 20.37 12.90 -34.31
N THR A 394 20.68 11.82 -35.03
CA THR A 394 21.31 10.63 -34.44
C THR A 394 22.75 10.95 -34.01
N ILE A 395 23.09 10.66 -32.75
CA ILE A 395 24.41 10.91 -32.15
C ILE A 395 25.17 9.62 -31.85
N GLN A 396 26.50 9.73 -31.85
CA GLN A 396 27.43 8.62 -31.52
C GLN A 396 28.24 8.90 -30.23
N GLU A 397 28.09 10.09 -29.65
CA GLU A 397 28.73 10.54 -28.41
C GLU A 397 27.84 11.62 -27.77
N GLY A 398 27.76 11.67 -26.44
CA GLY A 398 26.95 12.66 -25.71
C GLY A 398 25.55 12.16 -25.33
N ASN A 399 24.67 13.07 -24.90
CA ASN A 399 23.39 12.72 -24.28
C ASN A 399 22.20 12.83 -25.26
N GLY A 400 21.29 11.87 -25.23
CA GLY A 400 20.12 11.85 -26.11
C GLY A 400 19.04 10.85 -25.71
N GLN A 401 17.94 10.85 -26.45
CA GLN A 401 16.80 9.95 -26.26
C GLN A 401 16.92 8.70 -27.14
N VAL A 402 16.55 7.54 -26.61
CA VAL A 402 16.57 6.28 -27.37
C VAL A 402 15.34 6.16 -28.28
N PHE A 403 15.58 5.69 -29.50
CA PHE A 403 14.58 5.30 -30.48
C PHE A 403 14.83 3.83 -30.88
N LEU A 404 13.77 3.05 -30.95
CA LEU A 404 13.82 1.61 -31.26
C LEU A 404 12.92 1.28 -32.44
N GLY A 405 13.36 0.38 -33.31
CA GLY A 405 12.57 -0.08 -34.45
C GLY A 405 13.27 -1.19 -35.21
N GLY A 406 13.21 -1.14 -36.55
CA GLY A 406 13.69 -2.17 -37.46
C GLY A 406 12.59 -2.67 -38.40
N LYS A 407 12.96 -3.42 -39.45
CA LYS A 407 12.05 -3.71 -40.59
C LYS A 407 10.69 -4.23 -40.12
N ASN A 408 10.69 -5.32 -39.33
CA ASN A 408 9.48 -6.01 -38.85
C ASN A 408 9.37 -6.02 -37.31
N ARG A 409 10.00 -5.09 -36.57
CA ARG A 409 10.07 -5.17 -35.09
C ARG A 409 9.04 -4.30 -34.35
N VAL A 410 8.41 -3.37 -35.04
CA VAL A 410 7.45 -2.41 -34.45
C VAL A 410 6.06 -3.00 -34.38
N CYS A 411 5.45 -2.95 -33.20
CA CYS A 411 4.08 -3.41 -32.97
C CYS A 411 3.05 -2.35 -33.43
N PHE A 412 1.81 -2.80 -33.66
CA PHE A 412 0.66 -1.92 -33.87
C PHE A 412 0.18 -1.36 -32.52
N LEU A 413 -0.06 -0.05 -32.47
CA LEU A 413 -0.53 0.67 -31.29
C LEU A 413 -1.96 1.17 -31.50
N ASP A 414 -2.84 0.85 -30.55
CA ASP A 414 -4.25 1.26 -30.55
C ASP A 414 -4.93 0.97 -31.91
N ASP A 415 -5.40 1.98 -32.64
CA ASP A 415 -6.14 1.85 -33.90
C ASP A 415 -5.25 1.81 -35.15
N GLU A 416 -3.94 1.66 -35.01
CA GLU A 416 -3.02 1.49 -36.15
C GLU A 416 -3.34 0.22 -36.95
N VAL A 417 -3.93 0.40 -38.14
CA VAL A 417 -4.19 -0.69 -39.09
C VAL A 417 -2.94 -1.07 -39.88
N THR A 418 -2.10 -0.09 -40.22
CA THR A 418 -0.87 -0.28 -41.00
C THR A 418 0.30 0.50 -40.42
N VAL A 419 1.50 -0.09 -40.42
CA VAL A 419 2.75 0.53 -39.94
C VAL A 419 3.81 0.45 -41.04
N PRO A 420 4.38 1.58 -41.51
CA PRO A 420 5.47 1.57 -42.49
C PRO A 420 6.70 0.79 -42.00
N LEU A 421 7.34 0.03 -42.89
CA LEU A 421 8.56 -0.69 -42.52
C LEU A 421 9.69 0.28 -42.18
N GLY A 422 10.51 -0.08 -41.19
CA GLY A 422 11.59 0.78 -40.70
C GLY A 422 11.12 1.95 -39.81
N THR A 423 9.84 1.98 -39.39
CA THR A 423 9.35 2.89 -38.36
C THR A 423 10.25 2.81 -37.10
N MET A 424 10.49 3.96 -36.46
CA MET A 424 11.22 4.07 -35.20
C MET A 424 10.30 4.66 -34.14
N ARG A 425 10.18 4.01 -32.98
CA ARG A 425 9.39 4.46 -31.82
C ARG A 425 10.32 5.11 -30.79
N ALA A 426 9.97 6.31 -30.32
CA ALA A 426 10.63 6.94 -29.18
C ALA A 426 10.32 6.16 -27.90
N THR A 427 11.35 5.78 -27.12
CA THR A 427 11.14 4.92 -25.93
C THR A 427 10.74 5.70 -24.67
N GLY A 428 11.04 7.00 -24.65
CA GLY A 428 10.99 7.86 -23.46
C GLY A 428 12.24 7.77 -22.57
N ASP A 429 13.14 6.83 -22.82
CA ASP A 429 14.39 6.66 -22.06
C ASP A 429 15.48 7.61 -22.58
N PHE A 430 16.26 8.18 -21.65
CA PHE A 430 17.38 9.08 -21.92
C PHE A 430 18.70 8.41 -21.54
N VAL A 431 19.73 8.61 -22.35
CA VAL A 431 21.01 7.92 -22.28
C VAL A 431 22.19 8.87 -22.50
N THR A 432 23.37 8.44 -22.10
CA THR A 432 24.66 9.00 -22.56
C THR A 432 25.35 7.95 -23.42
N VAL A 433 25.81 8.33 -24.61
CA VAL A 433 26.64 7.50 -25.47
C VAL A 433 28.10 7.91 -25.27
N LYS A 434 28.97 6.94 -25.00
CA LYS A 434 30.42 7.18 -24.84
C LYS A 434 31.22 6.11 -25.56
N GLY A 435 32.02 6.50 -26.54
CA GLY A 435 32.77 5.56 -27.39
C GLY A 435 31.86 4.57 -28.13
N GLY A 436 30.62 4.95 -28.45
CA GLY A 436 29.58 4.08 -29.01
C GLY A 436 28.83 3.20 -27.99
N GLU A 437 29.25 3.15 -26.71
CA GLU A 437 28.54 2.40 -25.66
C GLU A 437 27.38 3.23 -25.10
N ILE A 438 26.19 2.64 -24.97
CA ILE A 438 24.96 3.33 -24.55
C ILE A 438 24.69 3.08 -23.05
N PHE A 439 24.67 4.14 -22.24
CA PHE A 439 24.43 4.07 -20.79
C PHE A 439 23.11 4.76 -20.40
N PHE A 440 22.26 4.07 -19.65
CA PHE A 440 20.99 4.60 -19.15
C PHE A 440 21.18 5.72 -18.12
N LEU A 441 20.48 6.85 -18.31
CA LEU A 441 20.46 7.98 -17.38
C LEU A 441 19.11 8.14 -16.64
N GLY A 442 18.01 7.70 -17.24
CA GLY A 442 16.67 7.87 -16.68
C GLY A 442 15.59 7.92 -17.76
N ARG A 443 14.38 8.36 -17.39
CA ARG A 443 13.28 8.63 -18.32
C ARG A 443 12.98 10.11 -18.41
N LYS A 444 12.56 10.55 -19.60
CA LYS A 444 12.07 11.91 -19.88
C LYS A 444 10.61 12.08 -19.48
N ASP A 445 9.85 10.99 -19.47
CA ASP A 445 8.43 10.97 -19.13
C ASP A 445 8.20 10.54 -17.67
N ASN A 446 6.99 10.86 -17.20
CA ASN A 446 6.42 10.31 -15.99
C ASN A 446 6.05 8.83 -16.20
N GLN A 447 7.03 7.93 -16.35
CA GLN A 447 6.78 6.49 -16.31
C GLN A 447 7.64 5.66 -15.35
N ILE A 448 6.95 4.73 -14.69
CA ILE A 448 7.45 3.88 -13.61
C ILE A 448 7.55 2.42 -14.07
N LYS A 449 8.60 1.68 -13.64
CA LYS A 449 8.73 0.22 -13.87
C LYS A 449 9.12 -0.54 -12.59
N ARG A 450 8.19 -1.08 -11.79
CA ARG A 450 8.49 -1.92 -10.61
C ARG A 450 7.99 -3.33 -10.76
N HIS A 451 8.78 -4.30 -10.29
CA HIS A 451 8.54 -5.72 -10.53
C HIS A 451 8.41 -6.02 -12.02
N GLY A 452 9.07 -5.22 -12.87
CA GLY A 452 8.93 -5.24 -14.33
C GLY A 452 7.60 -4.71 -14.85
N LYS A 453 6.64 -4.34 -13.98
CA LYS A 453 5.37 -3.75 -14.41
C LYS A 453 5.57 -2.28 -14.77
N ARG A 454 5.39 -1.96 -16.05
CA ARG A 454 5.30 -0.59 -16.54
C ARG A 454 3.96 -0.01 -16.09
N LEU A 455 3.99 1.01 -15.23
CA LEU A 455 2.81 1.67 -14.68
C LEU A 455 2.62 3.03 -15.36
N ASN A 456 1.37 3.42 -15.60
CA ASN A 456 1.01 4.77 -15.98
C ASN A 456 -0.24 5.16 -15.22
N ILE A 457 -0.03 6.05 -14.27
CA ILE A 457 -1.01 6.45 -13.28
C ILE A 457 -2.14 7.25 -13.93
N GLU A 458 -1.86 7.98 -15.01
CA GLU A 458 -2.81 8.83 -15.72
C GLU A 458 -4.07 8.07 -16.23
N LEU A 459 -3.99 6.79 -16.62
CA LEU A 459 -5.18 6.04 -17.06
C LEU A 459 -5.71 5.02 -16.07
N VAL A 460 -4.91 4.55 -15.10
CA VAL A 460 -5.54 3.99 -13.90
C VAL A 460 -6.48 5.06 -13.33
N GLN A 461 -6.05 6.32 -13.34
CA GLN A 461 -6.88 7.50 -13.12
C GLN A 461 -8.01 7.67 -14.16
N GLN A 462 -7.76 7.90 -15.45
CA GLN A 462 -8.84 8.18 -16.44
C GLN A 462 -9.92 7.09 -16.51
N SER A 463 -9.55 5.81 -16.44
CA SER A 463 -10.49 4.68 -16.45
C SER A 463 -11.43 4.69 -15.24
N ILE A 464 -10.89 5.10 -14.09
CA ILE A 464 -11.63 5.22 -12.84
C ILE A 464 -12.49 6.51 -12.82
N LEU A 465 -12.01 7.58 -13.45
CA LEU A 465 -12.75 8.83 -13.61
C LEU A 465 -13.95 8.71 -14.58
N SER A 466 -13.94 7.73 -15.50
CA SER A 466 -14.97 7.51 -16.53
C SER A 466 -15.07 8.65 -17.57
N LEU A 467 -13.93 9.24 -17.94
CA LEU A 467 -13.87 10.32 -18.95
C LEU A 467 -13.97 9.76 -20.38
N PRO A 468 -14.60 10.48 -21.35
CA PRO A 468 -14.58 10.12 -22.77
C PRO A 468 -13.17 10.20 -23.37
N GLU A 469 -12.81 9.24 -24.24
CA GLU A 469 -11.46 9.13 -24.82
C GLU A 469 -11.08 10.30 -25.76
N ASP A 470 -12.05 11.02 -26.32
CA ASP A 470 -11.84 12.14 -27.26
C ASP A 470 -11.52 13.50 -26.58
N LEU A 471 -11.52 13.58 -25.25
CA LEU A 471 -11.20 14.83 -24.54
C LEU A 471 -9.70 14.97 -24.27
N LEU A 472 -9.19 16.18 -24.52
CA LEU A 472 -7.80 16.60 -24.30
C LEU A 472 -7.25 16.07 -22.98
N LYS A 473 -6.00 15.57 -23.02
CA LYS A 473 -5.20 15.16 -21.87
C LYS A 473 -5.54 15.96 -20.62
N VAL A 474 -5.95 15.27 -19.56
CA VAL A 474 -6.06 15.89 -18.23
C VAL A 474 -4.67 16.48 -17.89
N PRO A 475 -4.52 17.81 -17.73
CA PRO A 475 -3.20 18.41 -17.52
C PRO A 475 -2.51 17.82 -16.28
N ASP A 476 -1.19 17.63 -16.36
CA ASP A 476 -0.34 17.09 -15.28
C ASP A 476 -0.57 17.76 -13.90
N GLU A 477 -0.91 19.06 -13.90
CA GLU A 477 -1.19 19.88 -12.70
C GLU A 477 -2.62 19.71 -12.15
N SER A 478 -3.49 18.94 -12.79
CA SER A 478 -4.90 18.78 -12.40
C SER A 478 -5.07 17.89 -11.18
N LEU A 479 -5.99 18.24 -10.29
CA LEU A 479 -6.36 17.39 -9.16
C LEU A 479 -7.26 16.22 -9.62
N PHE A 480 -7.03 15.04 -9.07
CA PHE A 480 -7.83 13.83 -9.36
C PHE A 480 -9.33 14.06 -9.16
N LEU A 481 -9.72 14.68 -8.04
CA LEU A 481 -11.11 15.01 -7.71
C LEU A 481 -11.73 15.97 -8.74
N ASN A 482 -11.02 17.04 -9.11
CA ASN A 482 -11.50 18.03 -10.08
C ASN A 482 -11.66 17.46 -11.51
N SER A 483 -11.08 16.28 -11.76
CA SER A 483 -11.14 15.57 -13.04
C SER A 483 -12.31 14.57 -13.11
N GLY A 484 -13.30 14.67 -12.21
CA GLY A 484 -14.44 13.75 -12.09
C GLY A 484 -14.24 12.63 -11.06
N GLY A 485 -13.32 12.84 -10.11
CA GLY A 485 -12.97 11.88 -9.06
C GLY A 485 -13.82 12.05 -7.80
N ASP A 486 -14.02 10.94 -7.09
CA ASP A 486 -14.72 10.88 -5.81
C ASP A 486 -13.98 9.95 -4.84
N SER A 487 -14.45 9.81 -3.60
CA SER A 487 -13.77 8.99 -2.58
C SER A 487 -13.71 7.50 -2.94
N LEU A 488 -14.72 6.95 -3.62
CA LEU A 488 -14.73 5.54 -4.07
C LEU A 488 -13.75 5.34 -5.21
N LYS A 489 -13.74 6.26 -6.18
CA LYS A 489 -12.75 6.33 -7.26
C LYS A 489 -11.33 6.49 -6.73
N SER A 490 -11.13 7.26 -5.66
CA SER A 490 -9.82 7.48 -5.04
C SER A 490 -9.28 6.22 -4.36
N ILE A 491 -10.14 5.52 -3.61
CA ILE A 491 -9.80 4.22 -2.99
C ILE A 491 -9.59 3.14 -4.05
N ARG A 492 -10.35 3.18 -5.15
CA ARG A 492 -10.13 2.32 -6.32
C ARG A 492 -8.76 2.61 -6.92
N LEU A 493 -8.41 3.87 -7.19
CA LEU A 493 -7.12 4.26 -7.76
C LEU A 493 -5.95 3.85 -6.87
N LEU A 494 -6.07 4.03 -5.54
CA LEU A 494 -5.12 3.47 -4.58
C LEU A 494 -4.96 1.96 -4.77
N SER A 495 -6.06 1.21 -4.66
CA SER A 495 -6.05 -0.25 -4.71
C SER A 495 -5.49 -0.77 -6.04
N GLU A 496 -5.86 -0.15 -7.16
CA GLU A 496 -5.30 -0.49 -8.47
C GLU A 496 -3.79 -0.20 -8.53
N ILE A 497 -3.34 0.97 -8.05
CA ILE A 497 -1.91 1.29 -8.05
C ILE A 497 -1.13 0.37 -7.12
N GLU A 498 -1.57 0.12 -5.88
CA GLU A 498 -0.88 -0.78 -4.94
C GLU A 498 -0.81 -2.21 -5.48
N GLN A 499 -1.88 -2.68 -6.14
CA GLN A 499 -1.92 -4.00 -6.78
C GLN A 499 -1.00 -4.09 -8.02
N LEU A 500 -0.91 -3.03 -8.82
CA LEU A 500 0.02 -2.94 -9.93
C LEU A 500 1.47 -2.75 -9.46
N VAL A 501 1.69 -2.02 -8.36
CA VAL A 501 2.99 -1.77 -7.73
C VAL A 501 3.50 -2.98 -6.93
N GLY A 502 2.61 -3.92 -6.57
CA GLY A 502 2.92 -5.20 -5.91
C GLY A 502 3.34 -5.09 -4.44
N THR A 503 3.26 -3.89 -3.86
CA THR A 503 3.31 -3.63 -2.42
C THR A 503 2.33 -2.48 -2.11
N PRO A 504 1.88 -2.35 -0.85
CA PRO A 504 1.29 -1.10 -0.40
C PRO A 504 2.23 0.08 -0.70
N VAL A 505 1.64 1.24 -0.96
CA VAL A 505 2.34 2.51 -1.17
C VAL A 505 1.84 3.46 -0.07
N PRO A 506 2.48 3.46 1.11
CA PRO A 506 2.00 4.22 2.26
C PRO A 506 1.73 5.68 1.90
N GLY A 507 0.59 6.25 2.32
CA GLY A 507 0.22 7.64 2.05
C GLY A 507 -0.32 7.94 0.64
N LEU A 508 -0.29 6.98 -0.30
CA LEU A 508 -0.71 7.24 -1.68
C LEU A 508 -2.17 7.71 -1.83
N LEU A 509 -3.08 7.24 -0.97
CA LEU A 509 -4.49 7.68 -1.02
C LEU A 509 -4.65 9.16 -0.70
N GLU A 510 -3.88 9.66 0.27
CA GLU A 510 -3.89 11.07 0.67
C GLU A 510 -3.31 11.94 -0.44
N ILE A 511 -2.28 11.44 -1.13
CA ILE A 511 -1.68 12.08 -2.30
C ILE A 511 -2.68 12.11 -3.47
N ILE A 512 -3.36 11.00 -3.78
CA ILE A 512 -4.43 10.93 -4.80
C ILE A 512 -5.53 11.96 -4.54
N LEU A 513 -5.94 12.11 -3.28
CA LEU A 513 -7.04 12.99 -2.88
C LEU A 513 -6.69 14.49 -2.90
N ARG A 514 -5.40 14.87 -2.92
CA ARG A 514 -4.97 16.26 -2.67
C ARG A 514 -4.00 16.85 -3.68
N SER A 515 -3.32 16.02 -4.45
CA SER A 515 -2.17 16.43 -5.25
C SER A 515 -2.50 16.36 -6.73
N SER A 516 -1.72 17.08 -7.53
CA SER A 516 -1.78 17.00 -8.98
C SER A 516 -1.41 15.59 -9.48
N ILE A 517 -1.80 15.23 -10.70
CA ILE A 517 -1.43 13.94 -11.32
C ILE A 517 0.09 13.73 -11.29
N LEU A 518 0.84 14.79 -11.57
CA LEU A 518 2.29 14.84 -11.49
C LEU A 518 2.85 14.51 -10.10
N GLU A 519 2.19 14.97 -9.03
CA GLU A 519 2.61 14.70 -7.65
C GLU A 519 2.23 13.31 -7.18
N ILE A 520 1.03 12.82 -7.56
CA ILE A 520 0.66 11.40 -7.40
C ILE A 520 1.72 10.52 -8.03
N TYR A 521 2.11 10.86 -9.26
CA TYR A 521 3.13 10.17 -10.00
C TYR A 521 4.50 10.19 -9.31
N ASN A 522 4.99 11.37 -8.91
CA ASN A 522 6.31 11.53 -8.27
C ASN A 522 6.37 10.87 -6.88
N TYR A 523 5.26 10.89 -6.13
CA TYR A 523 5.18 10.24 -4.82
C TYR A 523 5.30 8.71 -4.93
N ILE A 524 4.69 8.13 -5.96
CA ILE A 524 4.86 6.71 -6.28
C ILE A 524 6.33 6.48 -6.60
N LEU A 525 6.95 7.19 -7.55
CA LEU A 525 8.38 7.04 -7.86
C LEU A 525 9.27 7.01 -6.59
N GLN A 526 9.09 7.96 -5.68
CA GLN A 526 9.93 8.06 -4.48
C GLN A 526 9.68 6.90 -3.51
N THR A 527 8.42 6.65 -3.16
CA THR A 527 8.03 5.63 -2.16
C THR A 527 8.32 4.20 -2.64
N VAL A 528 8.32 4.00 -3.94
CA VAL A 528 8.28 2.69 -4.59
C VAL A 528 9.68 2.25 -5.08
N PHE A 529 10.63 3.18 -5.27
CA PHE A 529 11.98 2.92 -5.82
C PHE A 529 13.16 3.32 -4.94
N ALA A 530 12.96 4.06 -3.84
CA ALA A 530 14.07 4.62 -3.04
C ALA A 530 14.88 3.59 -2.19
N VAL A 531 14.99 2.34 -2.65
CA VAL A 531 15.89 1.33 -2.07
C VAL A 531 17.13 1.19 -2.97
N GLU A 532 18.14 2.01 -2.64
CA GLU A 532 19.57 1.94 -3.00
C GLU A 532 20.12 2.57 -4.31
N ASP A 533 19.33 2.92 -5.34
CA ASP A 533 19.90 3.38 -6.64
C ASP A 533 19.95 4.92 -6.88
N LEU A 534 19.90 5.76 -5.84
CA LEU A 534 19.83 7.25 -5.96
C LEU A 534 21.01 8.02 -5.33
N THR A 535 22.23 7.76 -5.80
CA THR A 535 23.41 8.62 -5.58
C THR A 535 23.89 9.37 -6.82
N PHE A 536 23.26 9.18 -7.98
CA PHE A 536 23.71 9.72 -9.28
C PHE A 536 22.75 10.72 -9.96
N THR A 537 22.17 11.67 -9.20
CA THR A 537 21.42 12.81 -9.79
C THR A 537 21.41 14.09 -8.92
N LYS A 538 22.57 14.46 -8.34
CA LYS A 538 22.77 15.77 -7.66
C LYS A 538 23.87 16.64 -8.27
N THR A 539 23.81 16.81 -9.59
CA THR A 539 24.43 17.95 -10.28
C THR A 539 23.64 18.27 -11.55
N TYR A 540 23.69 19.52 -12.02
CA TYR A 540 22.85 20.10 -13.08
C TYR A 540 21.42 20.49 -12.68
N ALA A 541 21.30 21.23 -11.57
CA ALA A 541 20.35 22.33 -11.47
C ALA A 541 21.14 23.65 -11.37
N THR A 542 20.65 24.71 -12.02
CA THR A 542 21.43 25.91 -12.36
C THR A 542 21.82 26.75 -11.13
N LYS A 543 23.11 27.09 -10.99
CA LYS A 543 23.61 28.00 -9.95
C LYS A 543 22.98 29.40 -10.05
N ARG A 544 22.45 29.92 -8.96
CA ARG A 544 22.48 31.37 -8.65
C ARG A 544 23.32 31.58 -7.38
N LYS A 545 24.24 32.54 -7.44
CA LYS A 545 25.17 32.89 -6.35
C LYS A 545 24.43 33.68 -5.26
N LEU A 546 24.80 33.44 -4.01
CA LEU A 546 25.13 34.47 -3.02
C LEU A 546 26.12 33.87 -2.00
N SER A 547 26.84 34.73 -1.29
CA SER A 547 28.25 34.53 -0.88
C SER A 547 28.48 34.67 0.63
N ASP A 548 29.42 33.87 1.15
CA ASP A 548 30.34 34.09 2.31
C ASP A 548 29.66 34.38 3.69
N THR A 549 30.21 34.24 4.91
CA THR A 549 31.49 33.83 5.56
C THR A 549 31.15 33.17 6.93
N ASP A 550 31.96 32.43 7.71
CA ASP A 550 33.09 31.49 7.54
C ASP A 550 33.43 30.85 8.94
N GLU A 551 34.19 29.74 8.97
CA GLU A 551 34.91 29.13 10.15
C GLU A 551 34.07 28.60 11.36
N GLU A 552 34.48 27.66 12.22
CA GLU A 552 35.79 27.01 12.49
C GLU A 552 35.63 25.56 13.05
N GLU A 553 36.74 24.83 13.28
CA GLU A 553 36.80 23.43 13.71
C GLU A 553 36.55 23.16 15.22
N THR A 554 36.28 21.90 15.61
CA THR A 554 37.25 21.09 16.40
C THR A 554 36.81 19.65 16.69
N SER A 555 37.82 18.76 16.79
CA SER A 555 37.68 17.31 17.01
C SER A 555 37.42 16.89 18.48
N ARG A 556 36.83 15.70 18.69
CA ARG A 556 37.47 14.60 19.48
C ARG A 556 36.72 13.25 19.52
N LYS A 557 37.41 12.23 18.99
CA LYS A 557 37.60 10.85 19.48
C LYS A 557 36.40 9.91 19.77
N SER A 558 36.52 8.75 19.11
CA SER A 558 35.80 7.48 19.26
C SER A 558 35.73 6.87 20.66
N LEU A 559 34.63 6.17 20.93
CA LEU A 559 34.57 5.05 21.88
C LEU A 559 33.90 3.84 21.21
N HIS A 560 34.46 2.65 21.41
CA HIS A 560 33.93 1.40 20.84
C HIS A 560 32.57 1.04 21.44
N GLN A 561 31.64 0.57 20.60
CA GLN A 561 30.55 -0.29 21.06
C GLN A 561 30.38 -1.50 20.14
N LYS A 562 30.08 -2.65 20.76
CA LYS A 562 30.21 -3.98 20.17
C LYS A 562 29.09 -4.29 19.17
N SER A 563 29.41 -5.14 18.19
CA SER A 563 28.43 -5.75 17.27
C SER A 563 27.36 -6.54 18.03
N ALA A 564 26.10 -6.29 17.72
CA ALA A 564 24.96 -7.15 18.08
C ALA A 564 24.11 -7.43 16.83
N CYS A 565 23.61 -8.67 16.72
CA CYS A 565 23.00 -9.20 15.50
C CYS A 565 21.67 -8.48 15.10
N PRO A 566 21.36 -8.39 13.79
CA PRO A 566 20.07 -7.89 13.34
C PRO A 566 18.95 -8.90 13.63
N PHE A 567 18.01 -8.54 14.49
CA PHE A 567 16.79 -9.32 14.73
C PHE A 567 15.86 -9.29 13.51
N SER A 568 15.27 -10.43 13.19
CA SER A 568 14.40 -10.65 12.02
C SER A 568 12.94 -10.29 12.33
N TYR A 569 12.34 -9.38 11.53
CA TYR A 569 10.90 -9.12 11.50
C TYR A 569 10.13 -10.37 11.05
N LYS A 570 9.46 -11.10 11.96
CA LYS A 570 8.65 -12.26 11.57
C LYS A 570 7.29 -12.49 12.24
N GLU A 571 6.98 -11.89 13.38
CA GLU A 571 5.71 -12.11 14.07
C GLU A 571 5.06 -10.77 14.47
N ILE A 572 3.92 -10.47 13.83
CA ILE A 572 2.99 -9.41 14.26
C ILE A 572 1.96 -10.11 15.14
N ASN A 573 2.06 -9.92 16.44
CA ASN A 573 1.11 -10.51 17.38
C ASN A 573 -0.25 -9.83 17.22
N ALA A 574 -1.33 -10.61 17.28
CA ALA A 574 -2.69 -10.05 17.33
C ALA A 574 -3.02 -9.65 18.77
N PHE A 575 -3.55 -8.44 18.98
CA PHE A 575 -3.88 -7.92 20.30
C PHE A 575 -4.93 -6.80 20.22
N ILE A 576 -5.54 -6.51 21.38
CA ILE A 576 -6.28 -5.27 21.65
C ILE A 576 -5.50 -4.49 22.70
N ALA A 577 -5.35 -3.19 22.52
CA ALA A 577 -4.79 -2.29 23.52
C ALA A 577 -5.75 -1.15 23.86
N LEU A 578 -5.88 -0.86 25.14
CA LEU A 578 -6.80 0.11 25.71
C LEU A 578 -6.03 1.15 26.50
N SER A 579 -6.36 2.42 26.26
CA SER A 579 -5.78 3.57 26.94
C SER A 579 -6.87 4.58 27.30
N ARG A 580 -6.49 5.64 28.03
CA ARG A 580 -7.43 6.64 28.58
C ARG A 580 -8.33 7.26 27.50
N GLY A 581 -9.53 7.72 27.88
CA GLY A 581 -10.47 8.32 26.93
C GLY A 581 -11.14 7.30 25.99
N SER A 582 -11.23 6.03 26.42
CA SER A 582 -11.81 4.92 25.63
C SER A 582 -11.12 4.68 24.28
N GLN A 583 -9.83 5.04 24.16
CA GLN A 583 -9.03 4.81 22.97
C GLN A 583 -8.64 3.33 22.84
N VAL A 584 -9.03 2.72 21.71
CA VAL A 584 -8.81 1.30 21.39
C VAL A 584 -7.91 1.17 20.15
N LEU A 585 -6.86 0.37 20.25
CA LEU A 585 -6.07 -0.10 19.11
C LEU A 585 -6.26 -1.61 18.96
N SER A 586 -6.65 -2.07 17.79
CA SER A 586 -6.79 -3.50 17.46
C SER A 586 -5.93 -3.86 16.25
N VAL A 587 -5.22 -4.99 16.34
CA VAL A 587 -4.34 -5.49 15.26
C VAL A 587 -4.59 -6.97 15.05
N ASN A 588 -4.88 -7.37 13.80
CA ASN A 588 -5.07 -8.76 13.37
C ASN A 588 -6.18 -9.56 14.14
N THR A 589 -7.24 -8.91 14.61
CA THR A 589 -8.31 -9.53 15.44
C THR A 589 -9.61 -9.87 14.70
N THR A 590 -9.65 -9.85 13.36
CA THR A 590 -10.90 -10.04 12.58
C THR A 590 -11.60 -11.40 12.81
N THR A 591 -10.87 -12.45 13.17
CA THR A 591 -11.44 -13.75 13.60
C THR A 591 -11.73 -13.86 15.10
N PHE A 592 -11.19 -12.97 15.93
CA PHE A 592 -11.30 -13.05 17.39
C PHE A 592 -12.55 -12.33 17.92
N LEU A 593 -13.03 -11.32 17.21
CA LEU A 593 -14.26 -10.58 17.55
C LEU A 593 -15.55 -11.38 17.30
N SER A 594 -15.50 -12.45 16.49
CA SER A 594 -16.65 -13.32 16.23
C SER A 594 -16.90 -14.41 17.28
N GLU A 595 -15.89 -14.79 18.07
CA GLU A 595 -16.05 -15.80 19.14
C GLU A 595 -16.46 -15.18 20.49
N LEU A 596 -16.13 -13.91 20.73
CA LEU A 596 -16.52 -13.13 21.92
C LEU A 596 -17.92 -12.52 21.79
N GLY A 597 -18.92 -13.37 21.49
CA GLY A 597 -20.33 -12.97 21.43
C GLY A 597 -20.77 -12.21 22.70
N HIS A 598 -21.38 -11.03 22.50
CA HIS A 598 -21.76 -10.04 23.53
C HIS A 598 -20.69 -9.04 24.01
N TYR A 599 -19.84 -8.54 23.10
CA TYR A 599 -19.17 -7.24 23.30
C TYR A 599 -19.29 -6.34 22.07
N SER A 600 -20.13 -5.29 22.14
CA SER A 600 -20.13 -4.20 21.15
C SER A 600 -18.95 -3.25 21.41
N LEU A 601 -17.74 -3.72 21.14
CA LEU A 601 -16.54 -2.88 21.05
C LEU A 601 -16.59 -2.09 19.74
N ALA A 602 -16.80 -0.78 19.84
CA ALA A 602 -17.05 0.10 18.70
C ALA A 602 -15.81 0.39 17.85
N CYS A 603 -15.40 -0.61 17.06
CA CYS A 603 -14.84 -0.45 15.71
C CYS A 603 -14.95 -1.80 14.96
N SER A 604 -16.16 -2.13 14.51
CA SER A 604 -16.37 -3.22 13.55
C SER A 604 -15.99 -2.75 12.13
N PRO A 605 -15.21 -3.55 11.36
CA PRO A 605 -14.83 -3.20 9.99
C PRO A 605 -15.87 -3.63 8.94
N ASP A 606 -17.16 -3.65 9.28
CA ASP A 606 -18.26 -4.07 8.39
C ASP A 606 -19.55 -3.28 8.66
N LEU A 607 -19.88 -2.30 7.80
CA LEU A 607 -21.28 -1.92 7.50
C LEU A 607 -21.42 -1.03 6.24
N ILE A 608 -21.40 -1.63 5.05
CA ILE A 608 -22.11 -1.07 3.87
C ILE A 608 -22.86 -2.20 3.15
N SER A 609 -24.05 -2.51 3.65
CA SER A 609 -25.15 -2.99 2.80
C SER A 609 -26.15 -1.85 2.67
N GLN A 610 -26.48 -1.46 1.44
CA GLN A 610 -27.45 -0.41 1.17
C GLN A 610 -28.88 -0.97 1.24
N THR A 611 -29.81 -0.17 1.75
CA THR A 611 -31.18 -0.16 1.21
C THR A 611 -31.79 1.24 1.26
N ASN A 612 -32.14 1.72 0.07
CA ASN A 612 -33.22 2.66 -0.26
C ASN A 612 -33.50 3.86 0.67
N ILE A 613 -33.37 5.06 0.10
CA ILE A 613 -34.49 6.03 0.01
C ILE A 613 -34.32 6.82 -1.29
N LYS A 614 -35.29 6.70 -2.20
CA LYS A 614 -35.60 7.74 -3.18
C LYS A 614 -36.44 8.80 -2.47
N ASP A 615 -36.42 10.02 -3.00
CA ASP A 615 -37.19 11.19 -2.58
C ASP A 615 -36.69 11.93 -1.33
N LEU A 616 -35.86 12.95 -1.58
CA LEU A 616 -36.10 14.30 -1.07
C LEU A 616 -35.34 15.33 -1.92
N LYS A 617 -36.08 16.13 -2.70
CA LYS A 617 -35.54 17.25 -3.48
C LYS A 617 -35.31 18.46 -2.58
N SER A 618 -34.24 19.20 -2.88
CA SER A 618 -34.06 20.65 -2.70
C SER A 618 -34.44 21.28 -1.35
N LEU A 619 -33.45 21.93 -0.69
CA LEU A 619 -33.54 23.33 -0.23
C LEU A 619 -32.19 23.77 0.39
N ASN A 620 -31.56 24.78 -0.20
CA ASN A 620 -30.47 25.54 0.46
C ASN A 620 -31.07 26.72 1.23
N PRO A 621 -30.67 26.94 2.49
CA PRO A 621 -30.67 28.26 3.13
C PRO A 621 -29.28 28.63 3.73
N PRO A 622 -29.06 29.88 4.20
CA PRO A 622 -27.77 30.59 4.02
C PRO A 622 -26.84 30.61 5.28
N PRO A 623 -25.63 31.19 5.19
CA PRO A 623 -24.72 31.29 6.34
C PRO A 623 -25.25 32.29 7.39
N VAL A 624 -25.18 31.91 8.67
CA VAL A 624 -25.55 32.78 9.80
C VAL A 624 -24.48 32.72 10.88
N ILE A 625 -23.70 33.80 10.98
CA ILE A 625 -22.88 34.10 12.16
C ILE A 625 -23.83 34.63 13.23
N GLY A 626 -24.04 33.88 14.31
CA GLY A 626 -24.95 34.26 15.40
C GLY A 626 -24.38 33.90 16.77
N LYS A 627 -24.01 34.92 17.56
CA LYS A 627 -23.65 34.72 18.99
C LYS A 627 -24.91 34.37 19.78
N SER A 628 -24.99 33.14 20.27
CA SER A 628 -26.08 32.71 21.15
C SER A 628 -25.97 33.38 22.53
N LYS A 629 -27.05 34.02 22.96
CA LYS A 629 -27.29 34.45 24.34
C LYS A 629 -28.59 33.78 24.83
N ASP A 630 -28.48 32.70 25.60
CA ASP A 630 -29.40 32.44 26.73
C ASP A 630 -28.92 31.26 27.59
N PRO A 631 -28.62 31.44 28.89
CA PRO A 631 -28.05 30.39 29.75
C PRO A 631 -29.09 29.75 30.69
N ASN A 632 -30.31 29.43 30.21
CA ASN A 632 -31.38 28.89 31.06
C ASN A 632 -32.24 27.80 30.41
N CYS A 633 -31.67 26.61 30.26
CA CYS A 633 -32.45 25.37 30.23
C CYS A 633 -31.71 24.25 30.98
N VAL A 634 -31.57 24.41 32.30
CA VAL A 634 -31.08 23.37 33.19
C VAL A 634 -32.27 22.78 33.93
N LYS A 635 -32.52 21.46 33.79
CA LYS A 635 -33.38 20.73 34.72
C LYS A 635 -32.72 20.78 36.09
N LYS A 636 -33.24 21.62 37.00
CA LYS A 636 -32.81 21.63 38.40
C LYS A 636 -33.03 20.24 38.99
N VAL A 637 -31.96 19.65 39.51
CA VAL A 637 -31.99 18.50 40.41
C VAL A 637 -31.31 18.95 41.70
N PHE A 638 -32.08 19.07 42.79
CA PHE A 638 -31.71 18.90 44.20
C PHE A 638 -32.79 19.58 45.08
N GLU A 639 -33.58 18.79 45.82
CA GLU A 639 -33.50 18.66 47.29
C GLU A 639 -34.61 17.73 47.85
N GLU A 640 -34.29 17.12 48.99
CA GLU A 640 -35.02 16.25 49.92
C GLU A 640 -36.49 15.80 49.66
N GLY A 641 -36.78 14.49 49.80
CA GLY A 641 -38.15 14.02 50.07
C GLY A 641 -38.55 12.58 49.69
N ASN A 642 -38.03 11.56 50.40
CA ASN A 642 -38.57 10.18 50.45
C ASN A 642 -38.48 9.28 49.18
N PRO A 643 -38.59 7.94 49.33
CA PRO A 643 -37.65 7.04 48.65
C PRO A 643 -38.11 6.61 47.26
N VAL A 644 -37.39 7.07 46.24
CA VAL A 644 -37.40 6.43 44.92
C VAL A 644 -36.78 5.04 45.05
N THR A 645 -37.42 4.06 44.41
CA THR A 645 -37.03 2.65 44.31
C THR A 645 -35.53 2.44 44.25
N LYS A 646 -34.99 1.60 45.14
CA LYS A 646 -33.56 1.23 45.21
C LYS A 646 -33.04 0.81 43.83
N ALA A 647 -32.33 1.70 43.15
CA ALA A 647 -31.36 1.28 42.15
C ALA A 647 -30.31 0.41 42.87
N GLU A 648 -30.01 -0.76 42.32
CA GLU A 648 -28.98 -1.65 42.88
C GLU A 648 -27.61 -1.00 42.73
N LYS A 649 -27.19 -0.31 43.79
CA LYS A 649 -25.95 0.47 43.83
C LYS A 649 -24.76 -0.43 43.50
N MET A 650 -24.07 -0.13 42.40
CA MET A 650 -22.97 -0.96 41.90
C MET A 650 -21.84 -1.00 42.94
N GLU A 651 -21.43 -2.20 43.36
CA GLU A 651 -20.40 -2.36 44.39
C GLU A 651 -19.01 -2.29 43.75
N ILE A 652 -18.12 -1.50 44.33
CA ILE A 652 -16.74 -1.34 43.86
C ILE A 652 -15.80 -1.95 44.90
N ARG A 653 -15.04 -2.98 44.52
CA ARG A 653 -14.09 -3.66 45.41
C ARG A 653 -12.66 -3.56 44.88
N VAL A 654 -11.68 -3.39 45.76
CA VAL A 654 -10.26 -3.48 45.37
C VAL A 654 -9.92 -4.94 45.11
N ARG A 655 -9.63 -5.29 43.86
CA ARG A 655 -9.11 -6.62 43.49
C ARG A 655 -7.67 -6.77 43.93
N TRP A 656 -6.84 -5.80 43.54
CA TRP A 656 -5.45 -5.69 43.95
C TRP A 656 -4.98 -4.23 43.89
N LYS A 657 -3.86 -3.96 44.57
CA LYS A 657 -3.07 -2.73 44.39
C LYS A 657 -1.59 -3.10 44.31
N SER A 658 -0.83 -2.41 43.47
CA SER A 658 0.61 -2.63 43.30
C SER A 658 1.38 -1.35 43.59
N ASP A 659 2.36 -1.43 44.49
CA ASP A 659 3.18 -0.27 44.86
C ASP A 659 4.15 0.08 43.73
N THR A 660 4.15 1.35 43.34
CA THR A 660 5.07 1.91 42.33
C THR A 660 6.13 2.82 42.96
N GLY A 661 6.16 2.97 44.29
CA GLY A 661 7.20 3.65 45.08
C GLY A 661 7.06 5.16 45.23
N LYS A 662 6.35 5.85 44.31
CA LYS A 662 5.96 7.27 44.37
C LYS A 662 4.69 7.50 43.55
N CYS A 663 4.13 8.71 43.58
CA CYS A 663 2.94 9.15 42.86
C CYS A 663 2.78 8.58 41.42
N VAL A 664 1.56 8.16 41.08
CA VAL A 664 1.19 7.63 39.76
C VAL A 664 0.25 8.62 39.05
N ASP A 665 0.85 9.53 38.27
CA ASP A 665 0.10 10.50 37.45
C ASP A 665 -0.11 10.00 36.01
N ALA A 666 0.75 9.11 35.51
CA ALA A 666 0.56 8.43 34.24
C ALA A 666 -0.72 7.60 34.25
N SER A 667 -1.45 7.55 33.12
CA SER A 667 -2.61 6.67 32.98
C SER A 667 -2.19 5.28 32.48
N PRO A 668 -2.80 4.18 32.95
CA PRO A 668 -2.41 2.83 32.55
C PRO A 668 -2.67 2.56 31.06
N LEU A 669 -1.87 1.65 30.51
CA LEU A 669 -2.12 1.00 29.22
C LEU A 669 -2.44 -0.48 29.49
N VAL A 670 -3.55 -0.99 28.97
CA VAL A 670 -3.92 -2.41 29.07
C VAL A 670 -3.73 -3.07 27.71
N VAL A 671 -2.97 -4.16 27.63
CA VAL A 671 -2.74 -4.94 26.40
C VAL A 671 -3.24 -6.37 26.59
N ILE A 672 -4.10 -6.80 25.68
CA ILE A 672 -4.85 -8.07 25.69
C ILE A 672 -4.43 -8.88 24.46
N PRO A 673 -3.61 -9.94 24.60
CA PRO A 673 -3.19 -10.77 23.47
C PRO A 673 -4.35 -11.63 22.94
N ALA A 674 -4.45 -11.76 21.62
CA ALA A 674 -5.41 -12.68 21.00
C ALA A 674 -4.99 -14.14 21.26
N GLY A 675 -5.93 -14.96 21.71
CA GLY A 675 -5.73 -16.37 22.03
C GLY A 675 -5.55 -16.70 23.52
N ASP A 676 -5.22 -15.73 24.37
CA ASP A 676 -5.09 -15.96 25.82
C ASP A 676 -5.37 -14.71 26.68
N ASN A 677 -6.64 -14.53 27.05
CA ASN A 677 -7.09 -13.46 27.96
C ASN A 677 -6.50 -13.57 29.39
N SER A 678 -5.87 -14.71 29.76
CA SER A 678 -5.18 -14.85 31.05
C SER A 678 -3.82 -14.14 31.07
N SER A 679 -3.24 -13.86 29.88
CA SER A 679 -1.96 -13.18 29.72
C SER A 679 -2.04 -11.63 29.72
N THR A 680 -3.24 -11.06 29.86
CA THR A 680 -3.52 -9.61 29.81
C THR A 680 -2.61 -8.82 30.76
N THR A 681 -2.00 -7.75 30.25
CA THR A 681 -0.94 -7.00 30.95
C THR A 681 -1.23 -5.51 31.02
N VAL A 682 -1.07 -4.92 32.21
CA VAL A 682 -1.13 -3.49 32.49
C VAL A 682 0.27 -2.92 32.51
N TYR A 683 0.53 -1.88 31.73
CA TYR A 683 1.78 -1.12 31.73
C TYR A 683 1.56 0.24 32.40
N ILE A 684 2.43 0.59 33.36
CA ILE A 684 2.32 1.83 34.14
C ILE A 684 3.69 2.40 34.52
N GLY A 685 3.84 3.72 34.45
CA GLY A 685 5.00 4.47 34.96
C GLY A 685 4.65 5.29 36.21
N SER A 686 5.65 5.67 37.00
CA SER A 686 5.43 6.52 38.19
C SER A 686 6.57 7.51 38.46
N HIS A 687 6.38 8.34 39.49
CA HIS A 687 7.37 9.35 39.91
C HIS A 687 8.61 8.77 40.59
N SER A 688 8.68 7.44 40.79
CA SER A 688 9.88 6.75 41.30
C SER A 688 10.82 6.31 40.17
N HIS A 689 10.50 6.70 38.93
CA HIS A 689 11.18 6.32 37.69
C HIS A 689 10.92 4.85 37.31
N ARG A 690 10.06 4.13 38.04
CA ARG A 690 9.72 2.73 37.76
C ARG A 690 8.66 2.63 36.67
N MET A 691 8.99 1.91 35.62
CA MET A 691 8.05 1.38 34.63
C MET A 691 7.74 -0.08 34.99
N LYS A 692 6.47 -0.45 35.09
CA LYS A 692 6.02 -1.80 35.46
C LYS A 692 5.14 -2.42 34.40
N ALA A 693 5.27 -3.73 34.25
CA ALA A 693 4.25 -4.60 33.69
C ALA A 693 3.61 -5.41 34.82
N VAL A 694 2.28 -5.32 34.96
CA VAL A 694 1.50 -5.98 35.99
C VAL A 694 0.45 -6.87 35.32
N ASP A 695 0.27 -8.08 35.82
CA ASP A 695 -0.79 -8.96 35.39
C ASP A 695 -2.18 -8.43 35.78
N LEU A 696 -3.10 -8.31 34.81
CA LEU A 696 -4.39 -7.67 35.07
C LEU A 696 -5.24 -8.43 36.10
N ARG A 697 -5.25 -9.76 36.08
CA ARG A 697 -6.16 -10.54 36.94
C ARG A 697 -5.57 -10.82 38.33
N SER A 698 -4.25 -11.06 38.40
CA SER A 698 -3.57 -11.42 39.65
C SER A 698 -2.87 -10.27 40.37
N GLY A 699 -2.60 -9.15 39.70
CA GLY A 699 -1.82 -8.04 40.26
C GLY A 699 -0.33 -8.34 40.42
N LYS A 700 0.14 -9.51 39.95
CA LYS A 700 1.54 -9.90 40.01
C LYS A 700 2.37 -9.06 39.04
N VAL A 701 3.45 -8.46 39.52
CA VAL A 701 4.43 -7.78 38.67
C VAL A 701 5.12 -8.82 37.78
N LYS A 702 5.02 -8.65 36.45
CA LYS A 702 5.70 -9.48 35.44
C LYS A 702 7.16 -9.04 35.29
N TRP A 703 7.37 -7.73 35.20
CA TRP A 703 8.69 -7.09 35.22
C TRP A 703 8.60 -5.64 35.73
N GLU A 704 9.73 -5.11 36.17
CA GLU A 704 9.92 -3.71 36.55
C GLU A 704 11.26 -3.22 35.98
N GLN A 705 11.27 -2.04 35.36
CA GLN A 705 12.45 -1.37 34.84
C GLN A 705 12.55 0.03 35.47
N ILE A 706 13.74 0.45 35.88
CA ILE A 706 14.00 1.80 36.41
C ILE A 706 14.57 2.66 35.28
N LEU A 707 13.86 3.74 34.93
CA LEU A 707 14.27 4.73 33.92
C LEU A 707 15.00 5.92 34.59
N GLY A 708 15.44 6.90 33.80
CA GLY A 708 16.31 7.97 34.31
C GLY A 708 15.63 9.04 35.17
N ASP A 709 14.33 9.29 35.00
CA ASP A 709 13.54 10.26 35.79
C ASP A 709 12.06 9.79 35.89
N ARG A 710 11.20 10.57 36.53
CA ARG A 710 9.77 10.33 36.67
C ARG A 710 9.08 10.12 35.32
N ILE A 711 8.03 9.30 35.36
CA ILE A 711 7.24 8.92 34.19
C ILE A 711 5.81 9.43 34.40
N GLU A 712 5.41 10.42 33.59
CA GLU A 712 4.03 10.94 33.54
C GLU A 712 3.35 10.64 32.19
N SER A 713 4.15 10.33 31.15
CA SER A 713 3.65 9.76 29.88
C SER A 713 2.92 8.45 30.17
N SER A 714 1.70 8.30 29.65
CA SER A 714 1.14 6.96 29.46
C SER A 714 1.99 6.18 28.48
N ALA A 715 2.02 4.86 28.65
CA ALA A 715 2.71 3.97 27.73
C ALA A 715 1.90 3.78 26.45
N CYS A 716 2.59 3.55 25.34
CA CYS A 716 2.02 3.19 24.04
C CYS A 716 2.56 1.82 23.60
N VAL A 717 1.77 1.01 22.92
CA VAL A 717 2.24 -0.28 22.36
C VAL A 717 2.54 -0.13 20.88
N SER A 718 3.65 -0.71 20.44
CA SER A 718 4.03 -0.78 19.02
C SER A 718 3.07 -1.64 18.20
N MET A 719 3.00 -1.40 16.88
CA MET A 719 2.13 -2.13 15.95
C MET A 719 2.29 -3.66 15.97
N CYS A 720 3.48 -4.18 16.33
CA CYS A 720 3.72 -5.63 16.44
C CYS A 720 3.47 -6.23 17.84
N GLY A 721 3.07 -5.44 18.83
CA GLY A 721 2.83 -5.89 20.22
C GLY A 721 4.10 -6.16 21.05
N ASN A 722 5.28 -6.17 20.43
CA ASN A 722 6.54 -6.59 21.07
C ASN A 722 7.29 -5.47 21.81
N PHE A 723 6.90 -4.21 21.60
CA PHE A 723 7.53 -3.06 22.24
C PHE A 723 6.52 -2.13 22.90
N ILE A 724 6.93 -1.55 24.02
CA ILE A 724 6.23 -0.53 24.80
C ILE A 724 7.06 0.75 24.74
N VAL A 725 6.45 1.86 24.31
CA VAL A 725 7.08 3.18 24.17
C VAL A 725 6.58 4.10 25.25
N VAL A 726 7.48 4.83 25.91
CA VAL A 726 7.14 5.73 27.02
C VAL A 726 8.07 6.95 27.07
N GLY A 727 7.50 8.14 27.26
CA GLY A 727 8.23 9.38 27.49
C GLY A 727 8.68 9.53 28.94
N CYS A 728 9.87 10.09 29.15
CA CYS A 728 10.46 10.31 30.47
C CYS A 728 10.91 11.77 30.66
N TYR A 729 10.94 12.22 31.92
CA TYR A 729 11.28 13.60 32.25
C TYR A 729 12.73 14.02 31.94
N ASN A 730 13.65 13.07 31.82
CA ASN A 730 15.04 13.31 31.42
C ASN A 730 15.20 13.65 29.92
N GLY A 731 14.12 13.89 29.19
CA GLY A 731 14.14 14.15 27.75
C GLY A 731 14.40 12.91 26.89
N LEU A 732 14.14 11.71 27.43
CA LEU A 732 14.30 10.46 26.68
C LEU A 732 12.94 9.80 26.40
N VAL A 733 12.82 9.24 25.19
CA VAL A 733 11.76 8.32 24.81
C VAL A 733 12.33 6.91 24.85
N TYR A 734 11.83 6.08 25.75
CA TYR A 734 12.27 4.71 25.93
C TYR A 734 11.38 3.76 25.13
N VAL A 735 12.00 2.84 24.39
CA VAL A 735 11.34 1.70 23.74
C VAL A 735 11.80 0.44 24.45
N LEU A 736 10.91 -0.15 25.25
CA LEU A 736 11.16 -1.34 26.06
C LEU A 736 10.53 -2.56 25.39
N LYS A 737 11.09 -3.77 25.58
CA LYS A 737 10.44 -5.01 25.15
C LYS A 737 9.25 -5.33 26.06
N SER A 738 8.09 -5.67 25.47
CA SER A 738 6.85 -5.89 26.22
C SER A 738 6.89 -7.10 27.17
N ASN A 739 7.74 -8.09 26.88
CA ASN A 739 7.84 -9.35 27.62
C ASN A 739 8.73 -9.29 28.88
N ASN A 740 9.78 -8.48 28.89
CA ASN A 740 10.77 -8.44 29.99
C ASN A 740 11.21 -7.03 30.43
N GLY A 741 10.76 -5.96 29.76
CA GLY A 741 11.11 -4.58 30.13
C GLY A 741 12.50 -4.12 29.67
N GLU A 742 13.28 -4.96 29.00
CA GLU A 742 14.63 -4.58 28.52
C GLU A 742 14.55 -3.45 27.49
N GLU A 743 15.50 -2.52 27.59
CA GLU A 743 15.67 -1.41 26.65
C GLU A 743 16.03 -1.93 25.25
N TYR A 744 15.15 -1.71 24.28
CA TYR A 744 15.39 -2.02 22.87
C TYR A 744 15.98 -0.82 22.13
N TRP A 745 15.47 0.39 22.38
CA TRP A 745 15.98 1.64 21.83
C TRP A 745 15.65 2.81 22.76
N ILE A 746 16.48 3.85 22.71
CA ILE A 746 16.28 5.12 23.39
C ILE A 746 16.44 6.21 22.34
N PHE A 747 15.47 7.12 22.27
CA PHE A 747 15.55 8.34 21.48
C PHE A 747 15.66 9.55 22.40
N THR A 748 16.51 10.52 22.04
CA THR A 748 16.77 11.71 22.86
C THR A 748 16.10 12.93 22.23
N THR A 749 15.26 13.61 23.01
CA THR A 749 14.73 14.95 22.73
C THR A 749 15.55 16.00 23.48
N GLU A 750 15.33 17.29 23.20
CA GLU A 750 16.13 18.37 23.78
C GLU A 750 15.61 18.83 25.16
N ASP A 751 14.43 18.35 25.58
CA ASP A 751 13.79 18.61 26.87
C ASP A 751 12.80 17.46 27.22
N THR A 752 12.31 17.46 28.45
CA THR A 752 11.26 16.66 29.09
C THR A 752 10.19 16.10 28.14
N VAL A 753 9.95 14.79 28.18
CA VAL A 753 8.87 14.13 27.42
C VAL A 753 7.71 13.78 28.34
N LYS A 754 6.69 14.64 28.37
CA LYS A 754 5.43 14.43 29.12
C LYS A 754 4.27 13.92 28.28
N SER A 755 4.26 14.27 26.98
CA SER A 755 3.32 13.75 25.99
C SER A 755 3.30 12.23 26.01
N SER A 756 2.12 11.63 25.97
CA SER A 756 2.02 10.20 25.67
C SER A 756 2.26 9.97 24.17
N ALA A 757 2.87 8.84 23.82
CA ALA A 757 3.03 8.43 22.43
C ALA A 757 1.69 7.92 21.85
N THR A 758 1.49 8.11 20.55
CA THR A 758 0.47 7.40 19.77
C THR A 758 1.14 6.64 18.61
N VAL A 759 0.51 5.56 18.16
CA VAL A 759 1.03 4.70 17.08
C VAL A 759 0.15 4.81 15.85
N ASP A 760 0.80 4.86 14.69
CA ASP A 760 0.18 4.77 13.38
C ASP A 760 -0.08 3.31 13.01
N PRO A 761 -1.34 2.84 12.91
CA PRO A 761 -1.64 1.47 12.52
C PRO A 761 -1.38 1.19 11.03
N ILE A 762 -1.23 2.22 10.20
CA ILE A 762 -0.95 2.10 8.76
C ILE A 762 0.56 2.02 8.51
N THR A 763 1.34 2.90 9.15
CA THR A 763 2.79 3.02 8.89
C THR A 763 3.67 2.35 9.95
N GLY A 764 3.14 2.08 11.14
CA GLY A 764 3.90 1.58 12.31
C GLY A 764 4.80 2.63 12.97
N LEU A 765 4.70 3.91 12.58
CA LEU A 765 5.42 5.02 13.21
C LEU A 765 4.83 5.37 14.58
N ILE A 766 5.67 5.89 15.45
CA ILE A 766 5.26 6.41 16.77
C ILE A 766 5.37 7.93 16.75
N TYR A 767 4.29 8.62 17.07
CA TYR A 767 4.24 10.08 17.18
C TYR A 767 4.25 10.50 18.66
N ILE A 768 5.13 11.43 19.03
CA ILE A 768 5.26 11.92 20.42
C ILE A 768 5.71 13.39 20.46
N GLY A 769 5.17 14.15 21.41
CA GLY A 769 5.58 15.53 21.70
C GLY A 769 6.68 15.64 22.76
N SER A 770 7.46 16.71 22.72
CA SER A 770 8.40 17.07 23.79
C SER A 770 8.22 18.53 24.24
N HIS A 771 8.70 18.82 25.45
CA HIS A 771 8.78 20.17 25.97
C HIS A 771 9.73 21.09 25.17
N ASP A 772 10.63 20.51 24.37
CA ASP A 772 11.56 21.21 23.47
C ASP A 772 10.88 21.95 22.31
N GLN A 773 9.55 22.00 22.33
CA GLN A 773 8.66 22.61 21.34
C GLN A 773 8.54 21.83 20.03
N HIS A 774 8.87 20.54 20.02
CA HIS A 774 8.73 19.69 18.83
C HIS A 774 7.80 18.50 19.02
N ALA A 775 7.21 18.08 17.90
CA ALA A 775 6.63 16.75 17.72
C ALA A 775 7.57 15.91 16.85
N TYR A 776 7.64 14.62 17.14
CA TYR A 776 8.56 13.67 16.51
C TYR A 776 7.78 12.49 15.94
N ALA A 777 8.14 12.05 14.73
CA ALA A 777 7.83 10.71 14.26
C ALA A 777 9.05 9.80 14.42
N LEU A 778 8.85 8.66 15.07
CA LEU A 778 9.88 7.69 15.40
C LEU A 778 9.56 6.35 14.72
N ASP A 779 10.45 5.94 13.82
CA ASP A 779 10.50 4.60 13.26
C ASP A 779 11.33 3.75 14.23
N ILE A 780 10.67 3.23 15.28
CA ILE A 780 11.32 2.43 16.33
C ILE A 780 12.02 1.19 15.76
N TYR A 781 11.49 0.68 14.65
CA TYR A 781 11.93 -0.51 13.94
C TYR A 781 13.26 -0.29 13.21
N LYS A 782 13.45 0.88 12.60
CA LYS A 782 14.73 1.31 12.02
C LYS A 782 15.57 2.17 12.99
N LYS A 783 15.11 2.33 14.24
CA LYS A 783 15.73 3.13 15.32
C LYS A 783 16.10 4.55 14.87
N LYS A 784 15.19 5.21 14.16
CA LYS A 784 15.42 6.55 13.60
C LYS A 784 14.24 7.49 13.87
N CYS A 785 14.54 8.77 14.02
CA CYS A 785 13.56 9.83 13.81
C CYS A 785 13.31 9.94 12.29
N VAL A 786 12.04 9.95 11.89
CA VAL A 786 11.62 10.16 10.49
C VAL A 786 11.52 11.64 10.19
N TRP A 787 10.89 12.40 11.09
CA TRP A 787 10.79 13.86 11.04
C TRP A 787 10.69 14.45 12.46
N LYS A 788 11.15 15.69 12.59
CA LYS A 788 11.06 16.57 13.77
C LYS A 788 10.34 17.86 13.33
N LEU A 789 9.11 18.07 13.79
CA LEU A 789 8.32 19.28 13.51
C LEU A 789 8.44 20.25 14.68
N LYS A 790 8.74 21.53 14.42
CA LYS A 790 8.67 22.58 15.44
C LYS A 790 7.23 23.10 15.55
N CYS A 791 6.63 22.97 16.73
CA CYS A 791 5.22 23.27 16.99
C CYS A 791 4.96 24.67 17.58
N GLU A 792 5.98 25.54 17.61
CA GLU A 792 5.89 26.93 18.14
C GLU A 792 5.42 27.01 19.60
N GLY A 793 5.63 25.96 20.39
CA GLY A 793 5.34 25.89 21.82
C GLY A 793 5.52 24.48 22.37
N THR A 794 5.72 24.36 23.68
CA THR A 794 5.90 23.09 24.42
C THR A 794 4.75 22.11 24.12
N VAL A 795 5.09 20.91 23.61
CA VAL A 795 4.11 19.87 23.27
C VAL A 795 3.89 18.97 24.49
N PHE A 796 3.05 19.44 25.39
CA PHE A 796 2.61 18.70 26.58
C PHE A 796 1.54 17.66 26.25
N SER A 797 0.59 18.04 25.39
CA SER A 797 -0.55 17.23 25.00
C SER A 797 -0.16 16.05 24.12
N SER A 798 -0.79 14.90 24.35
CA SER A 798 -0.55 13.69 23.55
C SER A 798 -1.09 13.89 22.12
N PRO A 799 -0.32 13.60 21.06
CA PRO A 799 -0.81 13.65 19.70
C PRO A 799 -1.99 12.69 19.48
N CYS A 800 -2.96 13.12 18.68
CA CYS A 800 -4.15 12.34 18.33
C CYS A 800 -4.15 12.06 16.83
N LEU A 801 -4.24 10.79 16.42
CA LEU A 801 -4.21 10.39 15.01
C LEU A 801 -5.64 10.08 14.52
N ASN A 802 -6.10 10.76 13.48
CA ASN A 802 -7.22 10.32 12.67
C ASN A 802 -6.71 9.56 11.44
N LEU A 803 -7.42 8.52 11.03
CA LEU A 803 -7.11 7.75 9.82
C LEU A 803 -7.85 8.25 8.58
N ASN A 804 -8.96 8.97 8.72
CA ASN A 804 -9.71 9.53 7.59
C ASN A 804 -10.36 10.89 7.94
N PRO A 805 -9.80 12.02 7.47
CA PRO A 805 -8.52 12.15 6.76
C PRO A 805 -7.33 11.74 7.65
N HIS A 806 -6.26 11.25 7.02
CA HIS A 806 -5.06 10.79 7.73
C HIS A 806 -4.25 11.97 8.28
N HIS A 807 -4.60 12.42 9.48
CA HIS A 807 -4.08 13.64 10.11
C HIS A 807 -3.64 13.36 11.55
N LEU A 808 -2.47 13.88 11.91
CA LEU A 808 -1.99 13.90 13.28
C LEU A 808 -2.28 15.28 13.89
N TYR A 809 -3.04 15.34 14.97
CA TYR A 809 -3.33 16.55 15.71
C TYR A 809 -2.40 16.68 16.90
N CYS A 810 -1.67 17.80 16.96
CA CYS A 810 -0.78 18.16 18.07
C CYS A 810 -1.28 19.45 18.72
N ALA A 811 -1.19 19.56 20.04
CA ALA A 811 -1.56 20.76 20.77
C ALA A 811 -0.42 21.23 21.68
N THR A 812 -0.28 22.55 21.85
CA THR A 812 0.83 23.13 22.60
C THR A 812 0.39 24.02 23.76
N LEU A 813 1.27 24.17 24.76
CA LEU A 813 1.09 25.14 25.83
C LEU A 813 1.21 26.60 25.35
N GLY A 814 1.67 26.83 24.11
CA GLY A 814 1.57 28.12 23.43
C GLY A 814 0.16 28.45 22.90
N GLY A 815 -0.79 27.53 23.05
CA GLY A 815 -2.17 27.70 22.59
C GLY A 815 -2.38 27.44 21.10
N LEU A 816 -1.52 26.62 20.48
CA LEU A 816 -1.68 26.21 19.08
C LEU A 816 -2.22 24.79 19.00
N LEU A 817 -3.29 24.61 18.21
CA LEU A 817 -3.72 23.32 17.69
C LEU A 817 -3.22 23.20 16.25
N LEU A 818 -2.44 22.16 15.97
CA LEU A 818 -1.86 21.90 14.64
C LEU A 818 -2.45 20.60 14.08
N ALA A 819 -2.86 20.61 12.82
CA ALA A 819 -2.95 19.39 12.01
C ALA A 819 -1.65 19.19 11.25
N VAL A 820 -1.13 17.98 11.28
CA VAL A 820 0.17 17.58 10.73
C VAL A 820 -0.06 16.38 9.82
N ASN A 821 0.58 16.36 8.65
CA ASN A 821 0.58 15.19 7.79
C ASN A 821 1.48 14.11 8.45
N PRO A 822 0.94 12.94 8.85
CA PRO A 822 1.69 11.98 9.66
C PRO A 822 2.95 11.42 8.97
N ALA A 823 2.92 11.28 7.64
CA ALA A 823 4.03 10.74 6.86
C ALA A 823 5.22 11.71 6.71
N THR A 824 4.95 13.01 6.54
CA THR A 824 5.97 14.03 6.24
C THR A 824 6.35 14.92 7.42
N GLY A 825 5.48 15.06 8.41
CA GLY A 825 5.65 16.03 9.51
C GLY A 825 5.29 17.46 9.14
N ASN A 826 4.81 17.72 7.91
CA ASN A 826 4.40 19.05 7.48
C ASN A 826 3.10 19.48 8.16
N THR A 827 3.05 20.71 8.66
CA THR A 827 1.81 21.33 9.15
C THR A 827 0.85 21.57 7.98
N ILE A 828 -0.37 21.03 8.10
CA ILE A 828 -1.47 21.19 7.14
C ILE A 828 -2.23 22.49 7.44
N TRP A 829 -2.55 22.69 8.71
CA TRP A 829 -3.09 23.94 9.24
C TRP A 829 -2.69 24.09 10.71
N LYS A 830 -2.69 25.33 11.21
CA LYS A 830 -2.58 25.64 12.64
C LYS A 830 -3.64 26.67 13.04
N HIS A 831 -4.29 26.44 14.16
CA HIS A 831 -5.26 27.34 14.78
C HIS A 831 -4.70 27.86 16.11
N SER A 832 -4.80 29.16 16.34
CA SER A 832 -4.43 29.77 17.62
C SER A 832 -5.66 29.94 18.50
N CYS A 833 -5.63 29.31 19.67
CA CYS A 833 -6.63 29.44 20.72
C CYS A 833 -6.23 30.49 21.77
N GLU A 834 -5.14 31.26 21.53
CA GLU A 834 -4.53 32.29 22.40
C GLU A 834 -4.10 31.86 23.82
N LYS A 835 -4.56 30.72 24.31
CA LYS A 835 -4.41 30.24 25.69
C LYS A 835 -3.93 28.78 25.69
N PRO A 836 -3.16 28.35 26.71
CA PRO A 836 -2.54 27.03 26.72
C PRO A 836 -3.53 25.87 26.54
N LEU A 837 -3.13 24.87 25.76
CA LEU A 837 -3.88 23.63 25.55
C LEU A 837 -3.18 22.50 26.32
N PHE A 838 -3.67 22.19 27.53
CA PHE A 838 -3.20 21.03 28.32
C PHE A 838 -3.99 19.75 28.00
N SER A 839 -5.22 19.92 27.53
CA SER A 839 -6.06 18.85 27.00
C SER A 839 -5.38 18.22 25.78
N SER A 840 -5.42 16.89 25.66
CA SER A 840 -5.07 16.24 24.39
C SER A 840 -6.25 16.40 23.40
N PRO A 841 -6.00 16.61 22.10
CA PRO A 841 -7.08 16.54 21.12
C PRO A 841 -7.71 15.14 21.14
N GLN A 842 -9.01 15.06 20.87
CA GLN A 842 -9.72 13.81 20.55
C GLN A 842 -10.46 14.00 19.23
N CYS A 843 -10.26 13.11 18.27
CA CYS A 843 -10.99 13.12 17.01
C CYS A 843 -12.07 12.03 16.95
N CYS A 844 -13.21 12.36 16.35
CA CYS A 844 -14.21 11.42 15.84
C CYS A 844 -14.21 11.49 14.29
N ARG A 845 -15.14 10.80 13.62
CA ARG A 845 -15.23 10.81 12.13
C ARG A 845 -15.50 12.17 11.48
N GLN A 846 -15.97 13.15 12.24
CA GLN A 846 -16.38 14.47 11.72
C GLN A 846 -15.54 15.63 12.27
N TYR A 847 -15.09 15.53 13.53
CA TYR A 847 -14.58 16.66 14.28
C TYR A 847 -13.36 16.32 15.14
N ILE A 848 -12.60 17.35 15.51
CA ILE A 848 -11.61 17.33 16.59
C ILE A 848 -12.14 18.19 17.73
N CYS A 849 -12.18 17.62 18.94
CA CYS A 849 -12.51 18.35 20.16
C CYS A 849 -11.26 18.51 21.03
N ILE A 850 -11.10 19.69 21.66
CA ILE A 850 -10.00 19.96 22.59
C ILE A 850 -10.41 20.96 23.67
N GLY A 851 -10.00 20.71 24.91
CA GLY A 851 -10.18 21.64 26.03
C GLY A 851 -9.08 22.69 26.14
N CYS A 852 -9.44 23.91 26.49
CA CYS A 852 -8.50 25.00 26.72
C CYS A 852 -8.54 25.51 28.17
N VAL A 853 -7.43 26.09 28.62
CA VAL A 853 -7.26 26.60 30.00
C VAL A 853 -8.15 27.82 30.30
N ASP A 854 -8.70 28.47 29.29
CA ASP A 854 -9.69 29.55 29.44
C ASP A 854 -11.11 29.07 29.80
N GLY A 855 -11.33 27.75 29.83
CA GLY A 855 -12.64 27.15 30.08
C GLY A 855 -13.43 26.82 28.81
N ASN A 856 -12.86 26.94 27.61
CA ASN A 856 -13.55 26.58 26.37
C ASN A 856 -13.20 25.16 25.91
N LEU A 857 -14.23 24.33 25.70
CA LEU A 857 -14.15 23.15 24.85
C LEU A 857 -14.40 23.63 23.41
N LEU A 858 -13.40 23.44 22.55
CA LEU A 858 -13.39 23.89 21.16
C LEU A 858 -13.59 22.69 20.24
N CYS A 859 -14.43 22.85 19.21
CA CYS A 859 -14.70 21.84 18.21
C CYS A 859 -14.34 22.35 16.81
N PHE A 860 -13.55 21.57 16.07
CA PHE A 860 -13.04 21.89 14.75
C PHE A 860 -13.40 20.81 13.73
N THR A 861 -13.60 21.21 12.47
CA THR A 861 -13.56 20.27 11.33
C THR A 861 -12.13 19.78 11.11
N HIS A 862 -11.97 18.67 10.37
CA HIS A 862 -10.63 18.21 9.97
C HIS A 862 -9.90 19.16 8.99
N SER A 863 -10.60 20.14 8.40
CA SER A 863 -10.01 21.25 7.63
C SER A 863 -9.55 22.44 8.49
N GLY A 864 -9.81 22.42 9.81
CA GLY A 864 -9.35 23.46 10.75
C GLY A 864 -10.35 24.59 11.00
N GLU A 865 -11.59 24.45 10.54
CA GLU A 865 -12.64 25.44 10.79
C GLU A 865 -13.29 25.19 12.15
N GLN A 866 -13.36 26.21 13.02
CA GLN A 866 -14.05 26.09 14.30
C GLN A 866 -15.57 26.03 14.07
N VAL A 867 -16.20 24.94 14.49
CA VAL A 867 -17.64 24.67 14.30
C VAL A 867 -18.46 25.26 15.44
N TRP A 868 -18.02 25.01 16.67
CA TRP A 868 -18.65 25.53 17.88
C TRP A 868 -17.64 25.57 19.04
N GLN A 869 -18.03 26.29 20.10
CA GLN A 869 -17.34 26.29 21.39
C GLN A 869 -18.36 26.15 22.53
N PHE A 870 -17.96 25.49 23.61
CA PHE A 870 -18.74 25.40 24.84
C PHE A 870 -17.89 25.89 26.02
N SER A 871 -18.44 26.77 26.86
CA SER A 871 -17.69 27.42 27.95
C SER A 871 -18.11 26.88 29.33
N THR A 872 -17.14 26.47 30.12
CA THR A 872 -17.26 26.12 31.55
C THR A 872 -16.90 27.32 32.44
N SER A 873 -17.10 27.21 33.75
CA SER A 873 -16.76 28.28 34.71
C SER A 873 -15.30 28.23 35.19
N GLY A 874 -14.48 27.35 34.60
CA GLY A 874 -13.10 27.12 35.01
C GLY A 874 -12.31 26.29 33.99
N PRO A 875 -10.97 26.25 34.10
CA PRO A 875 -10.10 25.66 33.08
C PRO A 875 -10.39 24.19 32.71
N ILE A 876 -10.28 23.84 31.42
CA ILE A 876 -10.42 22.45 30.95
C ILE A 876 -9.03 21.84 30.71
N PHE A 877 -8.57 21.04 31.66
CA PHE A 877 -7.34 20.24 31.55
C PHE A 877 -7.63 18.78 31.15
N SER A 878 -8.83 18.28 31.46
CA SER A 878 -9.30 16.96 31.04
C SER A 878 -9.31 16.86 29.51
N SER A 879 -8.95 15.69 28.98
CA SER A 879 -9.10 15.42 27.54
C SER A 879 -10.55 15.01 27.26
N PRO A 880 -11.17 15.44 26.15
CA PRO A 880 -12.48 14.96 25.78
C PRO A 880 -12.46 13.46 25.45
N CYS A 881 -13.49 12.74 25.88
CA CYS A 881 -13.77 11.34 25.56
C CYS A 881 -15.12 11.28 24.83
N THR A 882 -15.29 10.38 23.86
CA THR A 882 -16.54 10.24 23.11
C THR A 882 -17.33 9.00 23.54
N SER A 883 -18.66 9.03 23.40
CA SER A 883 -19.47 7.81 23.49
C SER A 883 -19.14 6.84 22.34
N ALA A 884 -19.51 5.57 22.50
CA ALA A 884 -19.25 4.52 21.51
C ALA A 884 -19.98 4.74 20.17
N SER A 885 -21.03 5.56 20.17
CA SER A 885 -21.77 6.00 18.99
C SER A 885 -21.20 7.26 18.33
N GLU A 886 -20.13 7.86 18.89
CA GLU A 886 -19.58 9.18 18.51
C GLU A 886 -20.64 10.30 18.53
N GLN A 887 -21.65 10.25 19.40
CA GLN A 887 -22.72 11.28 19.48
C GLN A 887 -22.58 12.24 20.66
N GLU A 888 -21.85 11.83 21.70
CA GLU A 888 -21.66 12.56 22.94
C GLU A 888 -20.16 12.76 23.22
N ILE A 889 -19.85 13.85 23.92
CA ILE A 889 -18.51 14.26 24.35
C ILE A 889 -18.55 14.48 25.85
N PHE A 890 -17.76 13.67 26.57
CA PHE A 890 -17.57 13.73 28.01
C PHE A 890 -16.23 14.40 28.34
N PHE A 891 -16.23 15.35 29.26
CA PHE A 891 -15.01 16.02 29.71
C PHE A 891 -15.14 16.54 31.14
N GLY A 892 -14.01 16.60 31.84
CA GLY A 892 -13.90 17.21 33.16
C GLY A 892 -13.41 18.65 33.11
N SER A 893 -13.73 19.44 34.13
CA SER A 893 -13.30 20.83 34.25
C SER A 893 -12.85 21.16 35.69
N HIS A 894 -12.05 22.21 35.82
CA HIS A 894 -11.56 22.70 37.11
C HIS A 894 -12.60 23.51 37.90
N ASP A 895 -13.79 23.75 37.34
CA ASP A 895 -14.97 24.26 38.06
C ASP A 895 -15.74 23.20 38.85
N CYS A 896 -15.14 22.01 39.06
CA CYS A 896 -15.73 20.88 39.78
C CYS A 896 -16.97 20.26 39.09
N PHE A 897 -17.00 20.25 37.76
CA PHE A 897 -18.03 19.56 37.00
C PHE A 897 -17.45 18.56 35.98
N ILE A 898 -18.20 17.47 35.76
CA ILE A 898 -18.14 16.62 34.58
C ILE A 898 -19.28 17.05 33.66
N TYR A 899 -19.00 17.21 32.37
CA TYR A 899 -19.95 17.67 31.37
C TYR A 899 -20.17 16.60 30.31
N CYS A 900 -21.42 16.46 29.84
CA CYS A 900 -21.77 15.80 28.58
C CYS A 900 -22.36 16.82 27.60
N CYS A 901 -21.72 16.98 26.44
CA CYS A 901 -22.25 17.74 25.32
C CYS A 901 -22.49 16.80 24.13
N ASN A 902 -23.52 17.07 23.31
CA ASN A 902 -23.67 16.38 22.03
C ASN A 902 -22.70 16.96 20.97
N MET A 903 -22.56 16.29 19.83
CA MET A 903 -21.70 16.75 18.71
C MET A 903 -22.08 18.11 18.09
N LYS A 904 -23.20 18.74 18.50
CA LYS A 904 -23.58 20.12 18.12
C LYS A 904 -23.16 21.16 19.17
N GLY A 905 -22.43 20.75 20.21
CA GLY A 905 -22.00 21.63 21.31
C GLY A 905 -23.09 21.93 22.34
N HIS A 906 -24.25 21.26 22.29
CA HIS A 906 -25.32 21.47 23.26
C HIS A 906 -25.12 20.58 24.49
N LEU A 907 -25.11 21.19 25.67
CA LEU A 907 -25.11 20.50 26.96
C LEU A 907 -26.31 19.53 27.07
N GLN A 908 -26.05 18.27 27.37
CA GLN A 908 -27.08 17.28 27.71
C GLN A 908 -27.28 17.22 29.23
N TRP A 909 -26.18 17.08 29.97
CA TRP A 909 -26.15 17.10 31.43
C TRP A 909 -24.79 17.56 31.95
N LYS A 910 -24.74 17.97 33.22
CA LYS A 910 -23.50 18.12 33.99
C LYS A 910 -23.65 17.53 35.38
N PHE A 911 -22.57 16.98 35.92
CA PHE A 911 -22.52 16.35 37.24
C PHE A 911 -21.49 17.08 38.11
N GLU A 912 -21.86 17.44 39.34
CA GLU A 912 -21.00 18.16 40.29
C GLU A 912 -20.12 17.18 41.07
N THR A 913 -18.80 17.37 41.02
CA THR A 913 -17.81 16.59 41.75
C THR A 913 -17.33 17.37 42.98
N THR A 914 -16.84 16.70 44.02
CA THR A 914 -16.35 17.39 45.23
C THR A 914 -14.97 18.07 45.06
N SER A 915 -14.35 17.92 43.89
CA SER A 915 -13.13 18.64 43.50
C SER A 915 -12.99 18.73 41.99
N ARG A 916 -12.04 19.54 41.52
CA ARG A 916 -11.67 19.73 40.11
C ARG A 916 -11.37 18.41 39.41
N VAL A 917 -11.75 18.31 38.13
CA VAL A 917 -11.60 17.09 37.32
C VAL A 917 -10.47 17.28 36.32
N TYR A 918 -9.32 16.66 36.60
CA TYR A 918 -8.15 16.64 35.72
C TYR A 918 -8.11 15.38 34.83
N ALA A 919 -8.53 14.24 35.38
CA ALA A 919 -8.53 12.97 34.68
C ALA A 919 -9.46 13.01 33.44
N THR A 920 -9.07 12.27 32.40
CA THR A 920 -9.90 12.02 31.21
C THR A 920 -10.96 10.98 31.56
N PRO A 921 -12.27 11.22 31.35
CA PRO A 921 -13.30 10.21 31.54
C PRO A 921 -13.10 8.97 30.65
N PHE A 922 -13.70 7.85 31.03
CA PHE A 922 -13.69 6.61 30.25
C PHE A 922 -15.13 6.06 30.14
N ALA A 923 -15.66 6.00 28.92
CA ALA A 923 -16.97 5.45 28.62
C ALA A 923 -16.87 3.94 28.33
N PHE A 924 -17.75 3.13 28.92
CA PHE A 924 -17.72 1.66 28.86
C PHE A 924 -19.13 1.04 28.96
N HIS A 925 -19.30 -0.21 28.55
CA HIS A 925 -20.57 -0.93 28.70
C HIS A 925 -20.63 -1.65 30.05
N SER A 926 -21.79 -1.61 30.71
CA SER A 926 -22.04 -2.42 31.91
C SER A 926 -22.22 -3.90 31.57
N HIS A 927 -21.76 -4.77 32.46
CA HIS A 927 -21.96 -6.23 32.40
C HIS A 927 -23.36 -6.69 32.84
N SER A 928 -24.28 -5.76 33.11
CA SER A 928 -25.67 -6.06 33.46
C SER A 928 -26.48 -6.51 32.23
N PRO A 929 -27.56 -7.31 32.41
CA PRO A 929 -28.40 -7.79 31.30
C PRO A 929 -29.12 -6.68 30.51
N ASN A 930 -29.11 -5.43 30.98
CA ASN A 930 -29.66 -4.28 30.26
C ASN A 930 -28.61 -3.47 29.47
N SER A 931 -27.32 -3.83 29.56
CA SER A 931 -26.19 -3.23 28.81
C SER A 931 -26.19 -1.69 28.74
N GLU A 932 -26.44 -1.03 29.88
CA GLU A 932 -26.34 0.44 29.97
C GLU A 932 -24.90 0.90 29.76
N MET A 933 -24.70 1.96 28.97
CA MET A 933 -23.39 2.58 28.81
C MET A 933 -23.10 3.50 30.01
N LEU A 934 -21.97 3.28 30.67
CA LEU A 934 -21.52 3.97 31.87
C LEU A 934 -20.29 4.84 31.58
N LEU A 935 -20.05 5.83 32.43
CA LEU A 935 -18.92 6.73 32.40
C LEU A 935 -18.16 6.68 33.73
N ALA A 936 -16.88 6.36 33.69
CA ALA A 936 -15.98 6.47 34.83
C ALA A 936 -15.17 7.77 34.75
N ALA A 937 -15.15 8.56 35.82
CA ALA A 937 -14.38 9.81 35.89
C ALA A 937 -13.84 10.03 37.31
N ALA A 938 -12.69 10.71 37.45
CA ALA A 938 -12.05 10.92 38.74
C ALA A 938 -11.72 12.40 39.01
N SER A 939 -12.02 12.85 40.23
CA SER A 939 -11.68 14.20 40.72
C SER A 939 -10.40 14.18 41.55
N THR A 940 -9.69 15.32 41.61
CA THR A 940 -8.33 15.36 42.21
C THR A 940 -8.28 15.08 43.71
N ASP A 941 -9.42 15.15 44.41
CA ASP A 941 -9.56 14.79 45.82
C ASP A 941 -9.53 13.28 46.10
N GLY A 942 -9.44 12.45 45.06
CA GLY A 942 -9.34 10.99 45.21
C GLY A 942 -10.65 10.25 44.95
N LYS A 943 -11.73 10.92 44.54
CA LYS A 943 -13.00 10.24 44.24
C LYS A 943 -13.13 9.82 42.78
N LEU A 944 -13.52 8.57 42.59
CA LEU A 944 -13.91 7.96 41.33
C LEU A 944 -15.44 7.86 41.31
N TRP A 945 -16.03 8.41 40.25
CA TRP A 945 -17.46 8.49 40.01
C TRP A 945 -17.82 7.56 38.85
N ILE A 946 -18.82 6.70 39.04
CA ILE A 946 -19.45 5.94 37.97
C ILE A 946 -20.83 6.54 37.71
N LEU A 947 -21.03 7.07 36.51
CA LEU A 947 -22.26 7.74 36.07
C LEU A 947 -22.92 6.95 34.93
N GLY A 948 -24.24 7.04 34.78
CA GLY A 948 -24.92 6.69 33.52
C GLY A 948 -24.52 7.68 32.42
N SER A 949 -24.06 7.20 31.27
CA SER A 949 -23.48 8.08 30.23
C SER A 949 -24.51 9.02 29.59
N GLU A 950 -25.70 8.54 29.28
CA GLU A 950 -26.79 9.35 28.70
C GLU A 950 -27.46 10.26 29.75
N SER A 951 -27.49 9.84 31.03
CA SER A 951 -28.33 10.44 32.06
C SER A 951 -27.59 11.32 33.07
N GLY A 952 -26.27 11.17 33.19
CA GLY A 952 -25.45 11.79 34.24
C GLY A 952 -25.75 11.30 35.66
N GLN A 953 -26.60 10.28 35.84
CA GLN A 953 -27.01 9.80 37.16
C GLN A 953 -25.89 9.01 37.85
N LEU A 954 -25.68 9.27 39.14
CA LEU A 954 -24.65 8.60 39.94
C LEU A 954 -25.04 7.15 40.25
N GLN A 955 -24.29 6.20 39.70
CA GLN A 955 -24.46 4.77 39.95
C GLN A 955 -23.62 4.31 41.14
N SER A 956 -22.37 4.78 41.25
CA SER A 956 -21.48 4.47 42.38
C SER A 956 -20.35 5.47 42.54
N VAL A 957 -19.74 5.49 43.72
CA VAL A 957 -18.57 6.32 44.06
C VAL A 957 -17.59 5.51 44.89
N TYR A 958 -16.29 5.65 44.60
CA TYR A 958 -15.20 5.05 45.36
C TYR A 958 -14.19 6.13 45.73
N GLU A 959 -13.64 6.08 46.95
CA GLU A 959 -12.70 7.08 47.47
C GLU A 959 -11.32 6.45 47.70
N PHE A 960 -10.31 6.97 46.99
CA PHE A 960 -8.92 6.56 47.13
C PHE A 960 -8.25 7.31 48.29
N PRO A 961 -7.24 6.72 48.96
CA PRO A 961 -6.50 7.37 50.06
C PRO A 961 -5.57 8.52 49.65
N GLY A 962 -5.75 9.12 48.47
CA GLY A 962 -4.86 10.15 47.92
C GLY A 962 -5.33 10.67 46.57
N GLU A 963 -4.72 11.76 46.12
CA GLU A 963 -5.11 12.47 44.90
C GLU A 963 -5.05 11.58 43.64
N ILE A 964 -5.94 11.85 42.69
CA ILE A 964 -6.01 11.15 41.39
C ILE A 964 -5.79 12.13 40.25
N PHE A 965 -4.73 11.90 39.48
CA PHE A 965 -4.42 12.58 38.21
C PHE A 965 -4.36 11.61 37.03
N SER A 966 -4.07 10.33 37.29
CA SER A 966 -4.26 9.23 36.35
C SER A 966 -5.70 9.15 35.89
N SER A 967 -5.91 8.89 34.60
CA SER A 967 -7.23 8.60 34.04
C SER A 967 -7.56 7.11 34.18
N PRO A 968 -8.83 6.73 34.41
CA PRO A 968 -9.23 5.33 34.44
C PRO A 968 -9.13 4.67 33.06
N VAL A 969 -8.83 3.37 33.05
CA VAL A 969 -9.00 2.48 31.89
C VAL A 969 -9.75 1.23 32.37
N ILE A 970 -10.67 0.71 31.55
CA ILE A 970 -11.56 -0.39 31.94
C ILE A 970 -11.49 -1.51 30.91
N TRP A 971 -11.41 -2.75 31.39
CA TRP A 971 -11.59 -3.96 30.58
C TRP A 971 -12.43 -4.98 31.34
N GLU A 972 -13.41 -5.59 30.68
CA GLU A 972 -14.46 -6.37 31.34
C GLU A 972 -15.07 -5.55 32.51
N SER A 973 -15.17 -6.12 33.71
CA SER A 973 -15.57 -5.42 34.95
C SER A 973 -14.39 -4.86 35.75
N MET A 974 -13.18 -4.86 35.21
CA MET A 974 -11.96 -4.41 35.91
C MET A 974 -11.58 -2.99 35.51
N LEU A 975 -11.62 -2.07 36.49
CA LEU A 975 -11.18 -0.67 36.34
C LEU A 975 -9.78 -0.49 36.92
N ILE A 976 -8.88 0.12 36.15
CA ILE A 976 -7.49 0.32 36.51
C ILE A 976 -7.16 1.81 36.53
N ILE A 977 -6.54 2.29 37.62
CA ILE A 977 -6.20 3.70 37.81
C ILE A 977 -5.01 3.89 38.78
N GLY A 978 -4.16 4.88 38.49
CA GLY A 978 -3.05 5.30 39.35
C GLY A 978 -3.47 6.31 40.42
N CYS A 979 -2.83 6.25 41.59
CA CYS A 979 -3.05 7.16 42.70
C CYS A 979 -1.74 7.80 43.20
N ARG A 980 -1.81 9.05 43.68
CA ARG A 980 -0.66 9.75 44.28
C ARG A 980 -0.21 9.18 45.63
N ASN A 981 -0.94 8.23 46.19
CA ASN A 981 -0.51 7.45 47.36
C ASN A 981 0.53 6.35 47.06
N ASN A 982 1.13 6.38 45.86
CA ASN A 982 2.14 5.47 45.30
C ASN A 982 1.62 4.20 44.62
N TYR A 983 0.33 3.88 44.70
CA TYR A 983 -0.22 2.64 44.17
C TYR A 983 -0.93 2.83 42.82
N ILE A 984 -0.81 1.81 41.96
CA ILE A 984 -1.83 1.53 40.94
C ILE A 984 -2.85 0.53 41.52
N TYR A 985 -4.12 0.77 41.24
CA TYR A 985 -5.25 -0.03 41.71
C TYR A 985 -5.93 -0.73 40.55
N CYS A 986 -6.41 -1.95 40.79
CA CYS A 986 -7.44 -2.60 40.00
C CYS A 986 -8.67 -2.81 40.88
N LEU A 987 -9.82 -2.31 40.43
CA LEU A 987 -11.10 -2.41 41.09
C LEU A 987 -12.05 -3.30 40.28
N ASP A 988 -12.80 -4.18 40.95
CA ASP A 988 -13.92 -4.90 40.37
C ASP A 988 -15.19 -4.05 40.47
N LEU A 989 -15.89 -3.92 39.35
CA LEU A 989 -17.20 -3.27 39.22
C LEU A 989 -18.29 -4.34 39.23
N LEU A 990 -18.96 -4.53 40.37
CA LEU A 990 -19.92 -5.61 40.60
C LEU A 990 -21.37 -5.09 40.55
N SER A 991 -22.16 -5.58 39.60
CA SER A 991 -23.61 -5.37 39.57
C SER A 991 -24.30 -6.22 40.66
N GLY A 992 -25.36 -5.68 41.28
CA GLY A 992 -26.03 -6.28 42.45
C GLY A 992 -26.53 -7.73 42.31
N SER A 993 -26.68 -8.21 41.07
CA SER A 993 -27.06 -9.58 40.71
C SER A 993 -25.93 -10.63 40.80
N GLN A 994 -24.69 -10.26 41.12
CA GLN A 994 -23.57 -11.19 41.35
C GLN A 994 -23.20 -11.24 42.84
N LYS A 995 -23.76 -12.21 43.57
CA LYS A 995 -23.42 -12.56 44.96
C LYS A 995 -22.96 -14.01 45.06
#